data_AF-A0A7G8WCL2-F1
#
_entry.id   AF-A0A7G8WCL2-F1
#
_cell.length_a   1.000
_cell.length_b   1.000
_cell.length_c   1.000
_cell.angle_alpha   90.00
_cell.angle_beta   90.00
_cell.angle_gamma   90.00
#
_symmetry.space_group_name_H-M   'P 1'
#
loop_
_entity.id
_entity.type
_entity.pdbx_description
1 polymer ?
#
loop_
_entity_poly.entity_id
_entity_poly.type
_entity_poly.pdbx_seq_one_letter_code
_entity_poly.pdbx_strand_id
1 'polypeptide(L)'
;MNRYTLLLSLALLFFSFNINAQCPTTQVNLSTQADIEAFILNYPNCSDLQSTLSIQGSGVSDISGLSFINSVQGNVLLYYLDNLLSLEGLQNITTISGKLDIKSLNASTDFSSLSNVTTVGGNLSINNCDSLTDMTSFSSITDVGGDFELKDNSSLVHLDDLNDVIIVGGLFLIDNNDAMTSINAFNFMSNVIEDISIKNNNSLLSVNAFNAVAGVQGSVSITNNTGLTEFVGANNLLNISSNLTISGNAILQLDNAFNQLLSVSGNVLVLSNNQLQDIAGFNSLSEVQGDFTVDNNDSLTEISGFNVLDNVGGNFVIDENIMLAQASGFYQLQTIQGDFAITYNDNFQDFSGFQNLSLINGEFEVRYNDSLINFNGLNSLTQINDALRIGSNLSLENLDGLENLTSLGGYLGISNNTVLTNVNALNNLESIGGGIGIGSSYNDSVDVITSLPFDSLTLVDGNININSNEGLTSLSGFNALTQIGGILIIEVNSALEEISGFNALTSIQDTGSSYRSVEIRYNANLSSVSGFNSLSEISNSLIILTNAQLQSVTGFQNLESISNYLNINENDVLTDITGFSNLTTITGDLRLGVYDNSGYNSIGNPMLASLEGLEGLEVVTGNLSIRENHGLISIDHLTSLTSVGGDIDIVLNSVLQDVQGLSSLVSVGGDIEISANYNLASLQGLGALTTVSGDFRIYHTACDDFSGLESLTSVGNYLAISNNAVTTLNGLENLDQVNRISLGGNDNLVDISSLSNIDYLNLTDLYIQGNPQLSACNIASICNYLSLDNVSSSINVFNGVGCQNEEQILNLCATETNQISGIITYDDDGDGCDAGDVNLQSIQVNAESSDSLFGTFTDQDGAYLLYVSEGEFTLNAEVNSEMFSTSPSNQIFEFNNLGNQIEQNLCIAPIALLNNLSVAIYPSFDNPRPGFNTKYQLVYNNIGSTQLSGSVSFEFDDAKLNFLSASETIASQTVNTLTFDFTDLNPFETRTIDLEFNVFAPPTTNIDDVLEAIATINPVSGDETEEDNVFTLEQTVIGSYDPNDITVLEGEEITIEESDKYLHYLIRFQNTGTASAINVRVENILDDKLDWTTMQLESLSHSGRVEIANQTDVSFIFDNINLADSTNDEPNSHGYIAYKIKPKSDVAIGDVISGIADIFFDFNPAIITNTVNTEIVESLSVNEYNAQSILLFPNPANNKLEIKSNQIIDRLSIVDVNGRVLSDINILNIDYSLDVTTLVKGVYFLEIQSGELKSIKKFIKN
;
A
#
# COMPACT_ATOMS: atom_id res chain seq x y z
N MET A 1 4.52 67.63 -90.74
CA MET A 1 4.40 68.46 -91.95
C MET A 1 4.50 69.92 -91.51
N ASN A 2 5.56 70.63 -91.97
CA ASN A 2 5.87 72.08 -92.03
C ASN A 2 5.47 73.03 -90.85
N ARG A 3 6.37 73.79 -90.17
CA ARG A 3 7.43 74.80 -90.50
C ARG A 3 6.93 76.26 -90.71
N TYR A 4 7.65 77.18 -90.02
CA TYR A 4 7.74 78.68 -90.08
C TYR A 4 6.65 79.46 -89.29
N THR A 5 6.92 80.48 -88.45
CA THR A 5 7.92 81.59 -88.38
C THR A 5 7.78 82.25 -86.97
N LEU A 6 8.74 82.49 -86.07
CA LEU A 6 10.04 83.20 -86.05
C LEU A 6 9.97 84.75 -85.76
N LEU A 7 10.34 85.13 -84.52
CA LEU A 7 11.16 86.28 -84.04
C LEU A 7 10.68 87.77 -84.04
N LEU A 8 10.71 88.39 -82.83
CA LEU A 8 11.57 89.53 -82.37
C LEU A 8 11.20 89.88 -80.91
N SER A 9 11.93 89.54 -79.83
CA SER A 9 13.24 90.00 -79.30
C SER A 9 13.36 91.48 -78.88
N LEU A 10 13.46 91.67 -77.56
CA LEU A 10 14.39 92.57 -76.82
C LEU A 10 14.00 94.05 -76.55
N ALA A 11 13.54 94.31 -75.32
CA ALA A 11 13.98 95.46 -74.51
C ALA A 11 13.75 95.19 -73.01
N LEU A 12 14.84 94.86 -72.33
CA LEU A 12 15.00 94.74 -70.88
C LEU A 12 15.01 96.13 -70.21
N LEU A 13 14.33 96.28 -69.07
CA LEU A 13 14.84 96.69 -67.73
C LEU A 13 13.85 97.55 -66.92
N PHE A 14 13.60 97.07 -65.70
CA PHE A 14 12.86 97.63 -64.55
C PHE A 14 11.33 97.44 -64.53
N PHE A 15 10.87 96.26 -64.07
CA PHE A 15 10.09 96.08 -62.83
C PHE A 15 10.07 94.58 -62.45
N SER A 16 10.05 94.31 -61.15
CA SER A 16 10.40 93.08 -60.42
C SER A 16 9.57 91.83 -60.75
N PHE A 17 10.21 90.67 -60.69
CA PHE A 17 9.59 89.34 -60.66
C PHE A 17 8.73 89.16 -59.40
N ASN A 18 7.44 88.81 -59.55
CA ASN A 18 6.68 88.09 -58.54
C ASN A 18 6.55 86.64 -59.00
N ILE A 19 7.31 85.76 -58.37
CA ILE A 19 7.13 84.31 -58.45
C ILE A 19 5.96 84.02 -57.48
N ASN A 20 4.87 83.40 -57.96
CA ASN A 20 3.82 82.90 -57.06
C ASN A 20 4.45 81.87 -56.13
N ALA A 21 4.62 82.19 -54.85
CA ALA A 21 4.99 81.19 -53.84
C ALA A 21 3.81 80.22 -53.67
N GLN A 22 3.98 78.97 -54.14
CA GLN A 22 3.03 77.88 -53.91
C GLN A 22 3.03 77.55 -52.41
N CYS A 23 1.86 77.25 -51.82
CA CYS A 23 1.75 76.80 -50.43
C CYS A 23 2.73 75.65 -50.13
N PRO A 24 3.28 75.56 -48.90
CA PRO A 24 4.06 74.40 -48.49
C PRO A 24 3.27 73.10 -48.64
N THR A 25 3.95 72.06 -49.11
CA THR A 25 3.41 70.69 -49.20
C THR A 25 3.94 69.79 -48.07
N THR A 26 4.84 70.30 -47.24
CA THR A 26 5.34 69.65 -46.02
C THR A 26 4.79 70.37 -44.80
N GLN A 27 4.75 69.69 -43.65
CA GLN A 27 4.28 70.26 -42.39
C GLN A 27 4.95 71.61 -42.08
N VAL A 28 4.13 72.57 -41.69
CA VAL A 28 4.51 73.93 -41.29
C VAL A 28 4.56 73.98 -39.77
N ASN A 29 5.75 74.16 -39.20
CA ASN A 29 5.96 74.28 -37.76
C ASN A 29 6.35 75.71 -37.42
N LEU A 30 5.49 76.41 -36.68
CA LEU A 30 5.66 77.80 -36.27
C LEU A 30 5.81 77.80 -34.74
N SER A 31 7.05 77.79 -34.26
CA SER A 31 7.36 77.61 -32.83
C SER A 31 7.73 78.91 -32.11
N THR A 32 7.95 79.98 -32.87
CA THR A 32 8.32 81.32 -32.39
C THR A 32 7.63 82.39 -33.23
N GLN A 33 7.50 83.62 -32.70
CA GLN A 33 6.97 84.75 -33.46
C GLN A 33 7.73 85.00 -34.78
N ALA A 34 9.05 84.77 -34.79
CA ALA A 34 9.87 84.89 -35.98
C ALA A 34 9.49 83.87 -37.07
N ASP A 35 9.04 82.67 -36.69
CA ASP A 35 8.57 81.66 -37.65
C ASP A 35 7.27 82.11 -38.32
N ILE A 36 6.35 82.73 -37.55
CA ILE A 36 5.09 83.29 -38.06
C ILE A 36 5.38 84.38 -39.11
N GLU A 37 6.23 85.35 -38.75
CA GLU A 37 6.64 86.45 -39.64
C GLU A 37 7.34 85.92 -40.92
N ALA A 38 8.21 84.93 -40.77
CA ALA A 38 8.89 84.29 -41.89
C ALA A 38 7.91 83.55 -42.81
N PHE A 39 6.91 82.88 -42.25
CA PHE A 39 5.89 82.18 -43.03
C PHE A 39 5.06 83.17 -43.86
N ILE A 40 4.60 84.27 -43.26
CA ILE A 40 3.82 85.33 -43.93
C ILE A 40 4.63 85.94 -45.09
N LEU A 41 5.93 86.21 -44.87
CA LEU A 41 6.79 86.80 -45.90
C LEU A 41 7.05 85.83 -47.05
N ASN A 42 7.19 84.53 -46.76
CA ASN A 42 7.55 83.52 -47.76
C ASN A 42 6.34 82.98 -48.53
N TYR A 43 5.13 82.99 -47.94
CA TYR A 43 3.92 82.40 -48.52
C TYR A 43 2.69 83.33 -48.49
N PRO A 44 2.79 84.60 -48.95
CA PRO A 44 1.76 85.63 -48.73
C PRO A 44 0.42 85.39 -49.49
N ASN A 45 0.37 84.43 -50.41
CA ASN A 45 -0.82 84.08 -51.20
C ASN A 45 -1.31 82.66 -50.91
N CYS A 46 -0.92 82.05 -49.79
CA CYS A 46 -1.25 80.66 -49.50
C CYS A 46 -2.66 80.51 -48.89
N SER A 47 -3.69 80.50 -49.74
CA SER A 47 -5.08 80.35 -49.30
C SER A 47 -5.46 78.93 -48.88
N ASP A 48 -4.86 77.91 -49.49
CA ASP A 48 -5.23 76.50 -49.30
C ASP A 48 -3.99 75.68 -48.93
N LEU A 49 -3.74 75.55 -47.63
CA LEU A 49 -2.54 74.87 -47.14
C LEU A 49 -2.67 73.37 -47.34
N GLN A 50 -1.75 72.78 -48.11
CA GLN A 50 -1.79 71.36 -48.50
C GLN A 50 -1.16 70.41 -47.46
N SER A 51 -0.78 70.94 -46.29
CA SER A 51 -0.06 70.21 -45.24
C SER A 51 -0.56 70.62 -43.84
N THR A 52 0.00 70.01 -42.80
CA THR A 52 -0.30 70.36 -41.40
C THR A 52 0.22 71.75 -41.03
N LEU A 53 -0.63 72.56 -40.40
CA LEU A 53 -0.28 73.79 -39.70
C LEU A 53 -0.10 73.49 -38.20
N SER A 54 1.12 73.60 -37.69
CA SER A 54 1.44 73.40 -36.28
C SER A 54 1.97 74.71 -35.70
N ILE A 55 1.20 75.34 -34.81
CA ILE A 55 1.60 76.54 -34.09
C ILE A 55 1.82 76.15 -32.63
N GLN A 56 3.02 76.39 -32.11
CA GLN A 56 3.37 75.91 -30.79
C GLN A 56 4.33 76.82 -30.04
N GLY A 57 4.33 76.71 -28.71
CA GLY A 57 5.33 77.33 -27.85
C GLY A 57 4.95 78.72 -27.34
N SER A 58 5.33 78.99 -26.10
CA SER A 58 4.92 80.19 -25.36
C SER A 58 5.48 81.50 -25.92
N GLY A 59 6.42 81.45 -26.89
CA GLY A 59 7.00 82.64 -27.52
C GLY A 59 6.16 83.26 -28.65
N VAL A 60 5.03 82.67 -29.01
CA VAL A 60 4.10 83.18 -30.04
C VAL A 60 3.04 84.06 -29.38
N SER A 61 2.90 85.31 -29.84
CA SER A 61 1.94 86.28 -29.26
C SER A 61 0.99 86.91 -30.26
N ASP A 62 1.26 86.80 -31.57
CA ASP A 62 0.43 87.36 -32.63
C ASP A 62 0.45 86.44 -33.87
N ILE A 63 -0.72 85.96 -34.28
CA ILE A 63 -0.89 85.16 -35.50
C ILE A 63 -1.80 85.82 -36.54
N SER A 64 -2.19 87.09 -36.34
CA SER A 64 -3.18 87.82 -37.17
C SER A 64 -2.82 87.90 -38.66
N GLY A 65 -1.52 87.86 -38.95
CA GLY A 65 -1.01 87.82 -40.32
C GLY A 65 -1.30 86.53 -41.09
N LEU A 66 -1.79 85.46 -40.45
CA LEU A 66 -2.16 84.20 -41.11
C LEU A 66 -3.56 84.20 -41.75
N SER A 67 -4.30 85.30 -41.61
CA SER A 67 -5.72 85.42 -42.03
C SER A 67 -5.99 85.17 -43.52
N PHE A 68 -4.98 85.04 -44.36
CA PHE A 68 -5.15 84.67 -45.77
C PHE A 68 -5.42 83.17 -46.00
N ILE A 69 -5.27 82.31 -44.98
CA ILE A 69 -5.53 80.87 -45.06
C ILE A 69 -7.04 80.61 -44.91
N ASN A 70 -7.64 79.93 -45.89
CA ASN A 70 -9.06 79.60 -45.95
C ASN A 70 -9.35 78.10 -45.72
N SER A 71 -8.40 77.22 -46.03
CA SER A 71 -8.54 75.78 -45.81
C SER A 71 -7.20 75.12 -45.49
N VAL A 72 -7.24 74.03 -44.72
CA VAL A 72 -6.08 73.21 -44.35
C VAL A 72 -6.38 71.76 -44.69
N GLN A 73 -5.63 71.18 -45.65
CA GLN A 73 -5.78 69.76 -46.04
C GLN A 73 -5.13 68.81 -45.01
N GLY A 74 -4.15 69.28 -44.24
CA GLY A 74 -3.55 68.54 -43.14
C GLY A 74 -4.23 68.81 -41.80
N ASN A 75 -3.48 68.71 -40.71
CA ASN A 75 -3.97 69.01 -39.36
C ASN A 75 -3.79 70.49 -39.01
N VAL A 76 -4.58 70.99 -38.07
CA VAL A 76 -4.32 72.24 -37.35
C VAL A 76 -4.00 71.89 -35.90
N LEU A 77 -2.77 72.16 -35.48
CA LEU A 77 -2.25 71.83 -34.14
C LEU A 77 -1.89 73.14 -33.41
N LEU A 78 -2.52 73.39 -32.26
CA LEU A 78 -2.29 74.59 -31.43
C LEU A 78 -1.86 74.17 -30.02
N TYR A 79 -0.56 74.28 -29.71
CA TYR A 79 0.00 73.71 -28.48
C TYR A 79 0.80 74.71 -27.64
N TYR A 80 0.51 74.83 -26.34
CA TYR A 80 1.30 75.60 -25.37
C TYR A 80 1.47 77.09 -25.75
N LEU A 81 0.37 77.78 -26.05
CA LEU A 81 0.37 79.16 -26.56
C LEU A 81 0.05 80.20 -25.47
N ASP A 82 0.75 80.12 -24.34
CA ASP A 82 0.45 80.89 -23.11
C ASP A 82 0.49 82.42 -23.25
N ASN A 83 1.14 82.97 -24.29
CA ASN A 83 1.21 84.42 -24.52
C ASN A 83 0.27 84.91 -25.64
N LEU A 84 -0.50 84.01 -26.26
CA LEU A 84 -1.40 84.32 -27.36
C LEU A 84 -2.80 84.67 -26.82
N LEU A 85 -3.18 85.95 -26.94
CA LEU A 85 -4.46 86.46 -26.41
C LEU A 85 -5.64 86.30 -27.39
N SER A 86 -5.39 85.97 -28.65
CA SER A 86 -6.42 85.80 -29.68
C SER A 86 -5.94 84.87 -30.79
N LEU A 87 -6.87 84.08 -31.32
CA LEU A 87 -6.65 83.28 -32.54
C LEU A 87 -6.93 84.07 -33.84
N GLU A 88 -7.08 85.40 -33.77
CA GLU A 88 -7.14 86.27 -34.95
C GLU A 88 -5.95 85.94 -35.84
N GLY A 89 -6.22 85.56 -37.09
CA GLY A 89 -5.29 84.87 -37.98
C GLY A 89 -5.88 83.57 -38.56
N LEU A 90 -6.79 82.91 -37.85
CA LEU A 90 -7.45 81.67 -38.28
C LEU A 90 -8.90 81.87 -38.76
N GLN A 91 -9.41 83.11 -38.72
CA GLN A 91 -10.82 83.47 -38.94
C GLN A 91 -11.40 83.11 -40.30
N ASN A 92 -10.58 82.91 -41.33
CA ASN A 92 -11.08 82.56 -42.66
C ASN A 92 -11.05 81.04 -42.91
N ILE A 93 -10.53 80.24 -41.98
CA ILE A 93 -10.51 78.78 -42.10
C ILE A 93 -11.94 78.26 -41.97
N THR A 94 -12.40 77.56 -43.01
CA THR A 94 -13.75 76.97 -43.05
C THR A 94 -13.74 75.44 -43.03
N THR A 95 -12.65 74.83 -43.49
CA THR A 95 -12.50 73.37 -43.58
C THR A 95 -11.09 72.95 -43.17
N ILE A 96 -11.02 71.93 -42.30
CA ILE A 96 -9.80 71.23 -41.92
C ILE A 96 -10.00 69.76 -42.33
N SER A 97 -9.23 69.25 -43.30
CA SER A 97 -9.40 67.85 -43.74
C SER A 97 -8.73 66.83 -42.80
N GLY A 98 -7.75 67.25 -42.00
CA GLY A 98 -7.17 66.46 -40.92
C GLY A 98 -7.81 66.75 -39.55
N LYS A 99 -7.04 66.57 -38.47
CA LYS A 99 -7.48 66.87 -37.10
C LYS A 99 -7.33 68.34 -36.72
N LEU A 100 -8.22 68.85 -35.87
CA LEU A 100 -8.07 70.09 -35.11
C LEU A 100 -7.74 69.71 -33.66
N ASP A 101 -6.53 70.04 -33.22
CA ASP A 101 -6.04 69.65 -31.90
C ASP A 101 -5.50 70.87 -31.14
N ILE A 102 -6.18 71.24 -30.07
CA ILE A 102 -5.92 72.42 -29.26
C ILE A 102 -5.55 71.96 -27.85
N LYS A 103 -4.33 72.29 -27.39
CA LYS A 103 -3.83 71.85 -26.08
C LYS A 103 -3.10 72.95 -25.32
N SER A 104 -3.43 73.11 -24.04
CA SER A 104 -2.72 74.01 -23.11
C SER A 104 -2.73 75.47 -23.59
N LEU A 105 -3.92 76.04 -23.75
CA LEU A 105 -4.14 77.46 -24.05
C LEU A 105 -4.73 78.13 -22.80
N ASN A 106 -3.86 78.68 -21.94
CA ASN A 106 -4.21 79.12 -20.59
C ASN A 106 -4.26 80.64 -20.40
N ALA A 107 -3.91 81.43 -21.43
CA ALA A 107 -4.21 82.86 -21.43
C ALA A 107 -5.72 83.09 -21.65
N SER A 108 -6.23 84.31 -21.42
CA SER A 108 -7.58 84.76 -21.82
C SER A 108 -7.71 84.81 -23.36
N THR A 109 -7.43 83.69 -24.01
CA THR A 109 -7.37 83.52 -25.46
C THR A 109 -8.78 83.59 -26.02
N ASP A 110 -9.00 84.52 -26.94
CA ASP A 110 -10.23 84.60 -27.70
C ASP A 110 -10.24 83.54 -28.82
N PHE A 111 -11.14 82.56 -28.70
CA PHE A 111 -11.34 81.47 -29.66
C PHE A 111 -12.26 81.84 -30.83
N SER A 112 -12.87 83.03 -30.84
CA SER A 112 -13.91 83.43 -31.81
C SER A 112 -13.49 83.32 -33.28
N SER A 113 -12.19 83.33 -33.55
CA SER A 113 -11.63 83.12 -34.89
C SER A 113 -11.79 81.69 -35.42
N LEU A 114 -12.30 80.73 -34.64
CA LEU A 114 -12.62 79.38 -35.13
C LEU A 114 -14.10 79.24 -35.52
N SER A 115 -14.91 80.28 -35.35
CA SER A 115 -16.37 80.24 -35.57
C SER A 115 -16.81 79.96 -37.02
N ASN A 116 -15.91 80.06 -38.00
CA ASN A 116 -16.20 79.74 -39.40
C ASN A 116 -15.85 78.29 -39.79
N VAL A 117 -15.23 77.52 -38.90
CA VAL A 117 -14.91 76.11 -39.17
C VAL A 117 -16.20 75.30 -39.15
N THR A 118 -16.49 74.63 -40.26
CA THR A 118 -17.71 73.82 -40.44
C THR A 118 -17.43 72.32 -40.47
N THR A 119 -16.25 71.92 -40.91
CA THR A 119 -15.86 70.51 -41.06
C THR A 119 -14.45 70.27 -40.55
N VAL A 120 -14.30 69.25 -39.70
CA VAL A 120 -13.02 68.66 -39.28
C VAL A 120 -12.99 67.21 -39.76
N GLY A 121 -12.15 66.89 -40.75
CA GLY A 121 -12.13 65.56 -41.38
C GLY A 121 -11.49 64.46 -40.52
N GLY A 122 -10.69 64.83 -39.51
CA GLY A 122 -10.16 63.94 -38.48
C GLY A 122 -10.70 64.27 -37.09
N ASN A 123 -9.88 64.10 -36.05
CA ASN A 123 -10.30 64.34 -34.66
C ASN A 123 -10.48 65.85 -34.36
N LEU A 124 -11.47 66.17 -33.53
CA LEU A 124 -11.58 67.43 -32.82
C LEU A 124 -11.21 67.19 -31.35
N SER A 125 -10.02 67.64 -30.94
CA SER A 125 -9.51 67.48 -29.58
C SER A 125 -9.22 68.83 -28.95
N ILE A 126 -9.88 69.12 -27.81
CA ILE A 126 -9.62 70.30 -26.99
C ILE A 126 -9.27 69.83 -25.58
N ASN A 127 -8.01 70.06 -25.20
CA ASN A 127 -7.47 69.60 -23.93
C ASN A 127 -6.84 70.74 -23.12
N ASN A 128 -7.15 70.82 -21.82
CA ASN A 128 -6.47 71.73 -20.90
C ASN A 128 -6.48 73.19 -21.39
N CYS A 129 -7.66 73.68 -21.78
CA CYS A 129 -7.89 75.05 -22.25
C CYS A 129 -8.76 75.80 -21.24
N ASP A 130 -8.17 76.21 -20.13
CA ASP A 130 -8.89 76.77 -18.97
C ASP A 130 -9.57 78.12 -19.23
N SER A 131 -9.30 78.80 -20.35
CA SER A 131 -10.03 80.02 -20.73
C SER A 131 -11.30 79.76 -21.55
N LEU A 132 -11.52 78.53 -22.00
CA LEU A 132 -12.71 78.14 -22.74
C LEU A 132 -13.88 77.95 -21.77
N THR A 133 -14.84 78.86 -21.79
CA THR A 133 -16.02 78.82 -20.90
C THR A 133 -17.26 78.21 -21.56
N ASP A 134 -17.36 78.27 -22.89
CA ASP A 134 -18.46 77.77 -23.71
C ASP A 134 -17.95 77.32 -25.09
N MET A 135 -18.84 76.77 -25.93
CA MET A 135 -18.49 76.25 -27.26
C MET A 135 -18.95 77.17 -28.40
N THR A 136 -19.30 78.43 -28.12
CA THR A 136 -19.80 79.38 -29.14
C THR A 136 -18.84 79.53 -30.33
N SER A 137 -17.54 79.49 -30.06
CA SER A 137 -16.47 79.58 -31.06
C SER A 137 -16.36 78.37 -31.99
N PHE A 138 -17.08 77.28 -31.71
CA PHE A 138 -17.11 76.04 -32.48
C PHE A 138 -18.52 75.70 -33.00
N SER A 139 -19.48 76.60 -32.81
CA SER A 139 -20.91 76.39 -33.11
C SER A 139 -21.24 76.07 -34.58
N SER A 140 -20.37 76.46 -35.52
CA SER A 140 -20.58 76.17 -36.95
C SER A 140 -20.19 74.75 -37.36
N ILE A 141 -19.56 73.97 -36.48
CA ILE A 141 -19.11 72.60 -36.81
C ILE A 141 -20.31 71.68 -36.96
N THR A 142 -20.42 71.04 -38.12
CA THR A 142 -21.45 70.04 -38.42
C THR A 142 -20.89 68.62 -38.52
N ASP A 143 -19.61 68.48 -38.88
CA ASP A 143 -19.01 67.18 -39.18
C ASP A 143 -17.62 67.04 -38.54
N VAL A 144 -17.45 66.01 -37.71
CA VAL A 144 -16.17 65.54 -37.16
C VAL A 144 -15.92 64.12 -37.68
N GLY A 145 -14.96 63.96 -38.59
CA GLY A 145 -14.70 62.68 -39.28
C GLY A 145 -13.96 61.63 -38.43
N GLY A 146 -13.34 62.04 -37.33
CA GLY A 146 -12.70 61.16 -36.35
C GLY A 146 -13.26 61.36 -34.94
N ASP A 147 -12.39 61.34 -33.92
CA ASP A 147 -12.80 61.44 -32.51
C ASP A 147 -13.22 62.86 -32.14
N PHE A 148 -14.25 62.97 -31.30
CA PHE A 148 -14.60 64.19 -30.58
C PHE A 148 -14.13 64.07 -29.13
N GLU A 149 -13.15 64.86 -28.72
CA GLU A 149 -12.53 64.77 -27.39
C GLU A 149 -12.49 66.12 -26.68
N LEU A 150 -13.20 66.25 -25.56
CA LEU A 150 -13.11 67.38 -24.63
C LEU A 150 -12.59 66.91 -23.28
N LYS A 151 -11.36 67.33 -22.94
CA LYS A 151 -10.65 66.81 -21.77
C LYS A 151 -9.97 67.88 -20.95
N ASP A 152 -10.08 67.81 -19.62
CA ASP A 152 -9.34 68.68 -18.70
C ASP A 152 -9.63 70.19 -18.87
N ASN A 153 -10.81 70.62 -19.36
CA ASN A 153 -11.13 72.04 -19.53
C ASN A 153 -11.90 72.57 -18.31
N SER A 154 -11.16 73.08 -17.31
CA SER A 154 -11.71 73.32 -15.98
C SER A 154 -12.73 74.46 -15.88
N SER A 155 -12.79 75.37 -16.86
CA SER A 155 -13.75 76.49 -16.88
C SER A 155 -14.96 76.27 -17.81
N LEU A 156 -15.00 75.18 -18.56
CA LEU A 156 -16.06 74.92 -19.55
C LEU A 156 -17.37 74.57 -18.85
N VAL A 157 -18.42 75.37 -19.05
CA VAL A 157 -19.67 75.27 -18.25
C VAL A 157 -20.77 74.47 -18.94
N HIS A 158 -20.84 74.48 -20.27
CA HIS A 158 -21.86 73.75 -21.05
C HIS A 158 -21.42 73.51 -22.51
N LEU A 159 -22.14 72.64 -23.22
CA LEU A 159 -21.89 72.31 -24.64
C LEU A 159 -23.01 72.74 -25.60
N ASP A 160 -24.01 73.49 -25.11
CA ASP A 160 -25.28 73.81 -25.81
C ASP A 160 -25.13 74.33 -27.25
N ASP A 161 -23.99 74.95 -27.58
CA ASP A 161 -23.68 75.51 -28.90
C ASP A 161 -23.36 74.46 -29.98
N LEU A 162 -23.23 73.16 -29.61
CA LEU A 162 -22.84 72.07 -30.52
C LEU A 162 -24.01 71.19 -30.99
N ASN A 163 -25.23 71.73 -31.03
CA ASN A 163 -26.39 70.96 -31.49
C ASN A 163 -26.36 70.60 -32.97
N ASP A 164 -25.73 71.42 -33.81
CA ASP A 164 -25.69 71.24 -35.26
C ASP A 164 -24.68 70.17 -35.73
N VAL A 165 -23.95 69.52 -34.79
CA VAL A 165 -23.08 68.38 -35.09
C VAL A 165 -23.91 67.16 -35.47
N ILE A 166 -23.73 66.67 -36.70
CA ILE A 166 -24.47 65.55 -37.31
C ILE A 166 -23.65 64.24 -37.27
N ILE A 167 -22.33 64.34 -37.44
CA ILE A 167 -21.43 63.19 -37.57
C ILE A 167 -20.26 63.30 -36.60
N VAL A 168 -20.03 62.23 -35.82
CA VAL A 168 -18.76 61.94 -35.14
C VAL A 168 -18.28 60.56 -35.61
N GLY A 169 -17.23 60.54 -36.40
CA GLY A 169 -16.75 59.34 -37.09
C GLY A 169 -15.91 58.38 -36.24
N GLY A 170 -15.55 58.76 -35.01
CA GLY A 170 -14.77 57.94 -34.08
C GLY A 170 -15.33 57.96 -32.65
N LEU A 171 -14.44 58.01 -31.66
CA LEU A 171 -14.76 58.09 -30.24
C LEU A 171 -15.43 59.43 -29.88
N PHE A 172 -16.48 59.39 -29.08
CA PHE A 172 -17.02 60.56 -28.39
C PHE A 172 -16.58 60.54 -26.92
N LEU A 173 -15.72 61.48 -26.50
CA LEU A 173 -15.15 61.54 -25.16
C LEU A 173 -15.33 62.92 -24.53
N ILE A 174 -15.97 62.95 -23.36
CA ILE A 174 -16.01 64.10 -22.44
C ILE A 174 -15.44 63.63 -21.10
N ASP A 175 -14.26 64.13 -20.73
CA ASP A 175 -13.51 63.70 -19.55
C ASP A 175 -13.00 64.86 -18.72
N ASN A 176 -13.22 64.85 -17.40
CA ASN A 176 -12.58 65.78 -16.47
C ASN A 176 -12.81 67.29 -16.78
N ASN A 177 -14.04 67.68 -17.11
CA ASN A 177 -14.44 69.08 -17.31
C ASN A 177 -15.30 69.55 -16.13
N ASP A 178 -14.68 69.72 -14.96
CA ASP A 178 -15.37 69.82 -13.66
C ASP A 178 -16.31 71.02 -13.48
N ALA A 179 -16.18 72.12 -14.24
CA ALA A 179 -17.15 73.23 -14.18
C ALA A 179 -18.40 72.99 -15.04
N MET A 180 -18.43 71.91 -15.84
CA MET A 180 -19.53 71.61 -16.73
C MET A 180 -20.75 71.22 -15.91
N THR A 181 -21.87 71.91 -16.13
CA THR A 181 -23.12 71.69 -15.38
C THR A 181 -24.19 70.99 -16.21
N SER A 182 -24.12 71.09 -17.55
CA SER A 182 -25.07 70.41 -18.44
C SER A 182 -24.49 70.16 -19.82
N ILE A 183 -25.00 69.10 -20.48
CA ILE A 183 -24.77 68.82 -21.89
C ILE A 183 -26.13 68.83 -22.60
N ASN A 184 -26.52 69.94 -23.23
CA ASN A 184 -27.74 70.02 -24.07
C ASN A 184 -27.38 70.15 -25.56
N ALA A 185 -26.65 69.17 -26.08
CA ALA A 185 -26.00 69.21 -27.39
C ALA A 185 -26.08 67.88 -28.15
N PHE A 186 -25.58 67.82 -29.38
CA PHE A 186 -25.50 66.59 -30.20
C PHE A 186 -26.85 65.91 -30.46
N ASN A 187 -27.95 66.66 -30.46
CA ASN A 187 -29.28 66.10 -30.66
C ASN A 187 -29.58 65.72 -32.11
N PHE A 188 -28.83 66.27 -33.08
CA PHE A 188 -28.90 65.88 -34.50
C PHE A 188 -27.82 64.86 -34.89
N MET A 189 -26.98 64.43 -33.95
CA MET A 189 -25.93 63.45 -34.22
C MET A 189 -26.55 62.09 -34.51
N SER A 190 -26.28 61.55 -35.70
CA SER A 190 -26.94 60.32 -36.20
C SER A 190 -26.02 59.10 -36.28
N ASN A 191 -24.70 59.31 -36.28
CA ASN A 191 -23.70 58.25 -36.37
C ASN A 191 -22.60 58.46 -35.33
N VAL A 192 -22.32 57.40 -34.55
CA VAL A 192 -21.10 57.23 -33.74
C VAL A 192 -20.54 55.85 -34.05
N ILE A 193 -19.28 55.79 -34.49
CA ILE A 193 -18.66 54.56 -35.02
C ILE A 193 -17.85 53.82 -33.95
N GLU A 194 -17.42 54.47 -32.87
CA GLU A 194 -16.72 53.79 -31.77
C GLU A 194 -17.51 53.95 -30.46
N ASP A 195 -16.87 54.41 -29.39
CA ASP A 195 -17.49 54.51 -28.06
C ASP A 195 -18.13 55.90 -27.81
N ILE A 196 -19.11 55.93 -26.91
CA ILE A 196 -19.58 57.16 -26.25
C ILE A 196 -19.13 57.07 -24.78
N SER A 197 -18.26 57.97 -24.34
CA SER A 197 -17.73 58.03 -22.98
C SER A 197 -17.90 59.42 -22.36
N ILE A 198 -18.70 59.53 -21.30
CA ILE A 198 -18.81 60.74 -20.47
C ILE A 198 -18.36 60.38 -19.06
N LYS A 199 -17.22 60.94 -18.63
CA LYS A 199 -16.63 60.55 -17.34
C LYS A 199 -15.93 61.64 -16.55
N ASN A 200 -15.88 61.48 -15.24
CA ASN A 200 -15.16 62.36 -14.31
C ASN A 200 -15.58 63.85 -14.40
N ASN A 201 -16.83 64.16 -14.76
CA ASN A 201 -17.33 65.54 -14.79
C ASN A 201 -18.19 65.80 -13.54
N ASN A 202 -17.55 66.14 -12.42
CA ASN A 202 -18.20 66.02 -11.11
C ASN A 202 -19.34 67.02 -10.85
N SER A 203 -19.34 68.19 -11.52
CA SER A 203 -20.43 69.18 -11.42
C SER A 203 -21.53 68.99 -12.46
N LEU A 204 -21.41 68.01 -13.35
CA LEU A 204 -22.38 67.77 -14.43
C LEU A 204 -23.70 67.33 -13.80
N LEU A 205 -24.76 68.12 -13.95
CA LEU A 205 -26.06 67.82 -13.34
C LEU A 205 -26.99 67.07 -14.28
N SER A 206 -26.92 67.36 -15.58
CA SER A 206 -27.82 66.79 -16.59
C SER A 206 -27.14 66.56 -17.94
N VAL A 207 -27.53 65.47 -18.61
CA VAL A 207 -27.22 65.20 -20.01
C VAL A 207 -28.51 65.06 -20.80
N ASN A 208 -28.67 65.86 -21.85
CA ASN A 208 -29.71 65.77 -22.85
C ASN A 208 -29.08 65.81 -24.24
N ALA A 209 -28.66 64.63 -24.70
CA ALA A 209 -27.90 64.46 -25.93
C ALA A 209 -28.27 63.14 -26.62
N PHE A 210 -27.77 62.93 -27.85
CA PHE A 210 -27.86 61.66 -28.59
C PHE A 210 -29.25 61.29 -29.12
N ASN A 211 -30.18 62.25 -29.18
CA ASN A 211 -31.56 62.01 -29.63
C ASN A 211 -31.68 61.45 -31.05
N ALA A 212 -30.71 61.66 -31.93
CA ALA A 212 -30.74 61.10 -33.29
C ALA A 212 -29.85 59.85 -33.47
N VAL A 213 -29.13 59.39 -32.43
CA VAL A 213 -28.23 58.25 -32.51
C VAL A 213 -29.04 56.96 -32.51
N ALA A 214 -29.04 56.22 -33.62
CA ALA A 214 -29.76 54.97 -33.75
C ALA A 214 -28.97 53.73 -33.28
N GLY A 215 -27.63 53.81 -33.23
CA GLY A 215 -26.78 52.70 -32.82
C GLY A 215 -25.35 53.16 -32.51
N VAL A 216 -24.68 52.44 -31.62
CA VAL A 216 -23.27 52.64 -31.25
C VAL A 216 -22.53 51.34 -31.50
N GLN A 217 -21.50 51.37 -32.34
CA GLN A 217 -20.71 50.16 -32.66
C GLN A 217 -19.68 49.80 -31.58
N GLY A 218 -19.32 50.77 -30.73
CA GLY A 218 -18.52 50.54 -29.52
C GLY A 218 -19.38 50.44 -28.27
N SER A 219 -18.83 50.90 -27.16
CA SER A 219 -19.43 50.90 -25.82
C SER A 219 -20.07 52.25 -25.51
N VAL A 220 -21.09 52.25 -24.64
CA VAL A 220 -21.64 53.46 -24.04
C VAL A 220 -21.26 53.45 -22.55
N SER A 221 -20.50 54.44 -22.10
CA SER A 221 -19.97 54.53 -20.73
C SER A 221 -20.25 55.89 -20.12
N ILE A 222 -21.07 55.92 -19.07
CA ILE A 222 -21.36 57.10 -18.26
C ILE A 222 -20.82 56.84 -16.86
N THR A 223 -19.61 57.33 -16.56
CA THR A 223 -18.88 56.91 -15.35
C THR A 223 -18.33 58.05 -14.51
N ASN A 224 -18.43 57.95 -13.18
CA ASN A 224 -17.86 58.91 -12.23
C ASN A 224 -18.30 60.37 -12.48
N ASN A 225 -19.57 60.60 -12.83
CA ASN A 225 -20.13 61.95 -12.89
C ASN A 225 -20.98 62.16 -11.64
N THR A 226 -20.33 62.46 -10.51
CA THR A 226 -20.95 62.42 -9.18
C THR A 226 -22.07 63.44 -8.97
N GLY A 227 -22.18 64.46 -9.82
CA GLY A 227 -23.27 65.43 -9.81
C GLY A 227 -24.46 65.06 -10.70
N LEU A 228 -24.33 64.03 -11.55
CA LEU A 228 -25.26 63.76 -12.64
C LEU A 228 -26.52 63.11 -12.08
N THR A 229 -27.61 63.87 -12.04
CA THR A 229 -28.90 63.40 -11.52
C THR A 229 -29.87 62.97 -12.62
N GLU A 230 -29.69 63.48 -13.84
CA GLU A 230 -30.57 63.24 -14.98
C GLU A 230 -29.78 62.91 -16.26
N PHE A 231 -30.00 61.73 -16.83
CA PHE A 231 -29.47 61.34 -18.14
C PHE A 231 -30.64 61.03 -19.08
N VAL A 232 -30.85 61.89 -20.07
CA VAL A 232 -31.92 61.77 -21.06
C VAL A 232 -31.36 61.92 -22.48
N GLY A 233 -32.10 61.42 -23.45
CA GLY A 233 -31.86 61.71 -24.87
C GLY A 233 -31.27 60.57 -25.69
N ALA A 234 -30.81 59.47 -25.10
CA ALA A 234 -30.46 58.26 -25.86
C ALA A 234 -31.69 57.41 -26.27
N ASN A 235 -32.90 57.99 -26.27
CA ASN A 235 -34.16 57.25 -26.41
C ASN A 235 -34.36 56.54 -27.75
N ASN A 236 -33.70 57.00 -28.80
CA ASN A 236 -33.78 56.41 -30.13
C ASN A 236 -32.63 55.41 -30.40
N LEU A 237 -31.77 55.18 -29.41
CA LEU A 237 -30.70 54.19 -29.51
C LEU A 237 -31.30 52.79 -29.56
N LEU A 238 -31.06 52.08 -30.65
CA LEU A 238 -31.60 50.73 -30.88
C LEU A 238 -30.60 49.63 -30.47
N ASN A 239 -29.29 49.81 -30.69
CA ASN A 239 -28.31 48.76 -30.44
C ASN A 239 -26.97 49.32 -29.95
N ILE A 240 -26.31 48.57 -29.06
CA ILE A 240 -24.92 48.78 -28.63
C ILE A 240 -24.14 47.49 -28.94
N SER A 241 -23.11 47.56 -29.79
CA SER A 241 -22.36 46.36 -30.22
C SER A 241 -21.29 45.91 -29.22
N SER A 242 -21.09 46.62 -28.12
CA SER A 242 -20.19 46.28 -27.00
C SER A 242 -20.92 46.51 -25.67
N ASN A 243 -20.29 47.10 -24.66
CA ASN A 243 -20.82 47.25 -23.30
C ASN A 243 -21.66 48.52 -23.11
N LEU A 244 -22.67 48.43 -22.25
CA LEU A 244 -23.34 49.58 -21.64
C LEU A 244 -22.93 49.65 -20.16
N THR A 245 -22.24 50.72 -19.77
CA THR A 245 -21.77 50.92 -18.39
C THR A 245 -22.32 52.24 -17.83
N ILE A 246 -23.03 52.16 -16.72
CA ILE A 246 -23.51 53.31 -15.95
C ILE A 246 -22.97 53.15 -14.53
N SER A 247 -21.98 53.96 -14.15
CA SER A 247 -21.31 53.76 -12.86
C SER A 247 -20.87 55.03 -12.14
N GLY A 248 -20.99 55.08 -10.81
CA GLY A 248 -20.46 56.20 -10.02
C GLY A 248 -21.16 57.53 -10.29
N ASN A 249 -22.45 57.51 -10.67
CA ASN A 249 -23.25 58.71 -10.92
C ASN A 249 -24.31 58.92 -9.82
N ALA A 250 -24.80 60.16 -9.69
CA ALA A 250 -25.90 60.51 -8.77
C ALA A 250 -27.29 60.39 -9.43
N ILE A 251 -27.43 59.52 -10.44
CA ILE A 251 -28.65 59.40 -11.25
C ILE A 251 -29.77 58.89 -10.36
N LEU A 252 -30.94 59.56 -10.40
CA LEU A 252 -32.10 59.17 -9.59
C LEU A 252 -32.92 58.05 -10.25
N GLN A 253 -33.05 58.11 -11.57
CA GLN A 253 -33.83 57.20 -12.40
C GLN A 253 -33.32 57.22 -13.84
N LEU A 254 -33.47 56.11 -14.56
CA LEU A 254 -33.11 55.98 -15.99
C LEU A 254 -34.31 56.07 -16.94
N ASP A 255 -35.46 56.51 -16.42
CA ASP A 255 -36.65 56.81 -17.21
C ASP A 255 -36.32 57.76 -18.37
N ASN A 256 -36.57 57.32 -19.60
CA ASN A 256 -36.28 58.08 -20.82
C ASN A 256 -34.78 58.23 -21.16
N ALA A 257 -33.94 57.31 -20.70
CA ALA A 257 -32.59 57.13 -21.20
C ALA A 257 -32.57 56.21 -22.43
N PHE A 258 -33.00 54.94 -22.29
CA PHE A 258 -32.75 53.86 -23.26
C PHE A 258 -34.01 53.15 -23.77
N ASN A 259 -35.16 53.85 -23.81
CA ASN A 259 -36.48 53.22 -24.00
C ASN A 259 -36.66 52.35 -25.26
N GLN A 260 -35.91 52.62 -26.35
CA GLN A 260 -35.98 51.84 -27.60
C GLN A 260 -34.79 50.90 -27.81
N LEU A 261 -33.90 50.78 -26.83
CA LEU A 261 -32.75 49.87 -26.92
C LEU A 261 -33.25 48.44 -27.04
N LEU A 262 -32.88 47.75 -28.11
CA LEU A 262 -33.31 46.40 -28.47
C LEU A 262 -32.30 45.33 -28.05
N SER A 263 -31.00 45.60 -28.24
CA SER A 263 -29.94 44.65 -27.89
C SER A 263 -28.63 45.31 -27.45
N VAL A 264 -27.92 44.63 -26.55
CA VAL A 264 -26.53 44.90 -26.17
C VAL A 264 -25.70 43.64 -26.43
N SER A 265 -24.71 43.71 -27.35
CA SER A 265 -23.86 42.56 -27.68
C SER A 265 -22.78 42.25 -26.65
N GLY A 266 -22.47 43.20 -25.77
CA GLY A 266 -21.58 43.01 -24.62
C GLY A 266 -22.37 42.97 -23.31
N ASN A 267 -21.77 43.54 -22.27
CA ASN A 267 -22.29 43.55 -20.92
C ASN A 267 -23.19 44.77 -20.65
N VAL A 268 -24.18 44.60 -19.78
CA VAL A 268 -24.96 45.70 -19.18
C VAL A 268 -24.55 45.80 -17.71
N LEU A 269 -23.88 46.91 -17.34
CA LEU A 269 -23.29 47.13 -16.03
C LEU A 269 -23.87 48.40 -15.38
N VAL A 270 -24.59 48.25 -14.27
CA VAL A 270 -25.12 49.35 -13.45
C VAL A 270 -24.50 49.28 -12.06
N LEU A 271 -23.45 50.07 -11.82
CA LEU A 271 -22.55 49.86 -10.69
C LEU A 271 -22.37 51.14 -9.85
N SER A 272 -22.52 51.09 -8.52
CA SER A 272 -22.17 52.22 -7.65
C SER A 272 -22.91 53.54 -7.96
N ASN A 273 -24.20 53.48 -8.33
CA ASN A 273 -25.05 54.67 -8.49
C ASN A 273 -25.94 54.85 -7.26
N ASN A 274 -25.35 55.26 -6.13
CA ASN A 274 -25.97 55.18 -4.80
C ASN A 274 -27.25 56.03 -4.60
N GLN A 275 -27.65 56.87 -5.56
CA GLN A 275 -28.92 57.62 -5.52
C GLN A 275 -30.03 57.03 -6.41
N LEU A 276 -29.70 56.02 -7.21
CA LEU A 276 -30.62 55.37 -8.14
C LEU A 276 -31.69 54.61 -7.35
N GLN A 277 -32.97 54.88 -7.63
CA GLN A 277 -34.09 54.25 -6.91
C GLN A 277 -34.77 53.14 -7.71
N ASP A 278 -34.75 53.25 -9.04
CA ASP A 278 -35.27 52.25 -9.97
C ASP A 278 -34.43 52.20 -11.27
N ILE A 279 -34.17 51.00 -11.77
CA ILE A 279 -33.68 50.76 -13.13
C ILE A 279 -34.87 50.55 -14.05
N ALA A 280 -35.46 51.66 -14.47
CA ALA A 280 -36.47 51.73 -15.51
C ALA A 280 -35.86 52.09 -16.87
N GLY A 281 -36.68 52.11 -17.92
CA GLY A 281 -36.28 52.66 -19.21
C GLY A 281 -35.59 51.70 -20.19
N PHE A 282 -35.60 50.39 -19.93
CA PHE A 282 -35.05 49.34 -20.82
C PHE A 282 -36.15 48.45 -21.44
N ASN A 283 -37.38 48.94 -21.52
CA ASN A 283 -38.57 48.13 -21.79
C ASN A 283 -38.61 47.45 -23.17
N SER A 284 -37.71 47.84 -24.07
CA SER A 284 -37.57 47.25 -25.42
C SER A 284 -36.38 46.30 -25.53
N LEU A 285 -35.55 46.19 -24.49
CA LEU A 285 -34.31 45.42 -24.51
C LEU A 285 -34.64 43.93 -24.41
N SER A 286 -34.51 43.22 -25.53
CA SER A 286 -34.85 41.80 -25.61
C SER A 286 -33.65 40.86 -25.44
N GLU A 287 -32.43 41.37 -25.65
CA GLU A 287 -31.21 40.55 -25.68
C GLU A 287 -30.00 41.26 -25.06
N VAL A 288 -29.33 40.56 -24.14
CA VAL A 288 -27.98 40.88 -23.66
C VAL A 288 -27.10 39.67 -23.95
N GLN A 289 -26.10 39.81 -24.81
CA GLN A 289 -25.24 38.66 -25.19
C GLN A 289 -24.11 38.40 -24.19
N GLY A 290 -23.69 39.41 -23.43
CA GLY A 290 -22.72 39.28 -22.34
C GLY A 290 -23.38 39.21 -20.97
N ASP A 291 -22.70 39.76 -19.97
CA ASP A 291 -23.15 39.76 -18.57
C ASP A 291 -24.17 40.87 -18.30
N PHE A 292 -25.11 40.59 -17.40
CA PHE A 292 -25.99 41.56 -16.78
C PHE A 292 -25.59 41.72 -15.30
N THR A 293 -25.15 42.90 -14.90
CA THR A 293 -24.69 43.16 -13.53
C THR A 293 -25.29 44.45 -12.97
N VAL A 294 -25.94 44.32 -11.81
CA VAL A 294 -26.41 45.43 -10.98
C VAL A 294 -25.75 45.30 -9.63
N ASP A 295 -24.81 46.20 -9.34
CA ASP A 295 -23.93 46.08 -8.17
C ASP A 295 -23.84 47.39 -7.37
N ASN A 296 -23.92 47.29 -6.05
CA ASN A 296 -23.61 48.38 -5.13
C ASN A 296 -24.44 49.67 -5.39
N ASN A 297 -25.74 49.55 -5.65
CA ASN A 297 -26.65 50.70 -5.80
C ASN A 297 -27.51 50.85 -4.54
N ASP A 298 -26.94 51.37 -3.45
CA ASP A 298 -27.53 51.41 -2.11
C ASP A 298 -28.99 51.90 -2.00
N SER A 299 -29.42 52.86 -2.84
CA SER A 299 -30.79 53.41 -2.81
C SER A 299 -31.78 52.67 -3.72
N LEU A 300 -31.32 51.67 -4.48
CA LEU A 300 -32.11 50.96 -5.47
C LEU A 300 -33.17 50.13 -4.74
N THR A 301 -34.44 50.38 -5.05
CA THR A 301 -35.56 49.67 -4.42
C THR A 301 -36.25 48.71 -5.38
N GLU A 302 -36.14 48.94 -6.68
CA GLU A 302 -36.79 48.14 -7.71
C GLU A 302 -35.94 48.07 -8.99
N ILE A 303 -36.10 46.98 -9.76
CA ILE A 303 -35.62 46.88 -11.15
C ILE A 303 -36.84 46.58 -12.03
N SER A 304 -37.46 47.62 -12.60
CA SER A 304 -38.73 47.51 -13.34
C SER A 304 -38.59 47.47 -14.87
N GLY A 305 -37.39 47.76 -15.40
CA GLY A 305 -37.20 48.16 -16.79
C GLY A 305 -37.09 47.07 -17.85
N PHE A 306 -36.91 45.78 -17.54
CA PHE A 306 -36.47 44.75 -18.50
C PHE A 306 -37.58 43.84 -19.07
N ASN A 307 -38.75 44.43 -19.31
CA ASN A 307 -40.03 43.76 -19.54
C ASN A 307 -40.13 42.78 -20.73
N VAL A 308 -39.14 42.78 -21.63
CA VAL A 308 -39.10 41.90 -22.81
C VAL A 308 -37.79 41.13 -22.94
N LEU A 309 -36.91 41.22 -21.93
CA LEU A 309 -35.62 40.52 -21.93
C LEU A 309 -35.88 39.02 -21.86
N ASP A 310 -35.43 38.29 -22.89
CA ASP A 310 -35.70 36.85 -23.03
C ASP A 310 -34.48 36.00 -22.63
N ASN A 311 -33.27 36.46 -22.96
CA ASN A 311 -32.03 35.72 -22.70
C ASN A 311 -30.88 36.65 -22.29
N VAL A 312 -30.08 36.15 -21.33
CA VAL A 312 -28.77 36.70 -20.97
C VAL A 312 -27.69 35.68 -21.34
N GLY A 313 -26.77 36.09 -22.22
CA GLY A 313 -25.74 35.21 -22.80
C GLY A 313 -24.52 34.97 -21.91
N GLY A 314 -24.33 35.76 -20.86
CA GLY A 314 -23.32 35.58 -19.81
C GLY A 314 -23.95 35.40 -18.43
N ASN A 315 -23.31 35.97 -17.41
CA ASN A 315 -23.76 35.91 -16.03
C ASN A 315 -24.87 36.94 -15.75
N PHE A 316 -25.79 36.62 -14.86
CA PHE A 316 -26.79 37.51 -14.30
C PHE A 316 -26.50 37.72 -12.82
N VAL A 317 -26.09 38.93 -12.44
CA VAL A 317 -25.63 39.23 -11.08
C VAL A 317 -26.38 40.46 -10.54
N ILE A 318 -27.01 40.30 -9.39
CA ILE A 318 -27.54 41.37 -8.56
C ILE A 318 -26.86 41.29 -7.19
N ASP A 319 -25.92 42.20 -6.94
CA ASP A 319 -25.05 42.15 -5.77
C ASP A 319 -25.01 43.49 -5.00
N GLU A 320 -24.86 43.43 -3.69
CA GLU A 320 -24.71 44.61 -2.80
C GLU A 320 -25.79 45.73 -2.99
N ASN A 321 -27.04 45.41 -3.35
CA ASN A 321 -28.13 46.41 -3.45
C ASN A 321 -29.05 46.32 -2.21
N ILE A 322 -28.57 46.78 -1.07
CA ILE A 322 -29.19 46.58 0.25
C ILE A 322 -30.66 47.02 0.37
N MET A 323 -31.11 48.00 -0.41
CA MET A 323 -32.49 48.50 -0.38
C MET A 323 -33.42 47.81 -1.39
N LEU A 324 -32.89 46.94 -2.27
CA LEU A 324 -33.62 46.33 -3.36
C LEU A 324 -34.68 45.39 -2.81
N ALA A 325 -35.95 45.69 -3.05
CA ALA A 325 -37.05 44.85 -2.60
C ALA A 325 -37.46 43.83 -3.65
N GLN A 326 -37.46 44.23 -4.93
CA GLN A 326 -38.01 43.43 -6.03
C GLN A 326 -37.28 43.69 -7.36
N ALA A 327 -37.17 42.65 -8.19
CA ALA A 327 -36.66 42.73 -9.55
C ALA A 327 -37.77 42.42 -10.57
N SER A 328 -38.83 43.23 -10.55
CA SER A 328 -40.11 42.94 -11.24
C SER A 328 -40.04 42.93 -12.76
N GLY A 329 -38.99 43.51 -13.36
CA GLY A 329 -38.86 43.68 -14.81
C GLY A 329 -38.55 42.41 -15.61
N PHE A 330 -38.11 41.32 -14.99
CA PHE A 330 -37.54 40.16 -15.72
C PHE A 330 -38.55 39.08 -16.15
N TYR A 331 -39.85 39.36 -16.11
CA TYR A 331 -40.88 38.30 -16.19
C TYR A 331 -40.97 37.56 -17.53
N GLN A 332 -40.22 37.99 -18.54
CA GLN A 332 -40.05 37.30 -19.83
C GLN A 332 -38.73 36.50 -19.93
N LEU A 333 -37.81 36.64 -18.98
CA LEU A 333 -36.50 36.00 -19.03
C LEU A 333 -36.69 34.48 -18.95
N GLN A 334 -36.21 33.75 -19.96
CA GLN A 334 -36.34 32.30 -20.07
C GLN A 334 -35.06 31.56 -19.74
N THR A 335 -33.91 32.13 -20.10
CA THR A 335 -32.61 31.46 -19.99
C THR A 335 -31.47 32.40 -19.58
N ILE A 336 -30.62 31.90 -18.69
CA ILE A 336 -29.32 32.50 -18.34
C ILE A 336 -28.24 31.50 -18.73
N GLN A 337 -27.33 31.90 -19.63
CA GLN A 337 -26.30 30.99 -20.16
C GLN A 337 -25.09 30.82 -19.20
N GLY A 338 -24.84 31.79 -18.33
CA GLY A 338 -23.84 31.73 -17.27
C GLY A 338 -24.46 31.54 -15.88
N ASP A 339 -23.82 32.13 -14.88
CA ASP A 339 -24.23 32.07 -13.48
C ASP A 339 -25.40 33.02 -13.20
N PHE A 340 -26.29 32.64 -12.29
CA PHE A 340 -27.32 33.49 -11.72
C PHE A 340 -27.01 33.73 -10.25
N ALA A 341 -26.64 34.96 -9.87
CA ALA A 341 -26.33 35.32 -8.50
C ALA A 341 -27.23 36.46 -8.01
N ILE A 342 -27.89 36.25 -6.87
CA ILE A 342 -28.56 37.30 -6.10
C ILE A 342 -27.95 37.28 -4.70
N THR A 343 -27.03 38.20 -4.43
CA THR A 343 -26.24 38.21 -3.21
C THR A 343 -26.22 39.57 -2.51
N TYR A 344 -26.16 39.59 -1.18
CA TYR A 344 -26.04 40.83 -0.39
C TYR A 344 -27.15 41.87 -0.68
N ASN A 345 -28.40 41.43 -0.88
CA ASN A 345 -29.57 42.29 -1.06
C ASN A 345 -30.56 42.11 0.11
N ASP A 346 -30.23 42.66 1.28
CA ASP A 346 -30.94 42.45 2.56
C ASP A 346 -32.47 42.61 2.47
N ASN A 347 -32.99 43.49 1.61
CA ASN A 347 -34.43 43.75 1.47
C ASN A 347 -35.14 42.92 0.38
N PHE A 348 -34.42 42.09 -0.38
CA PHE A 348 -34.99 41.35 -1.52
C PHE A 348 -35.99 40.31 -1.04
N GLN A 349 -37.23 40.34 -1.57
CA GLN A 349 -38.36 39.61 -0.96
C GLN A 349 -38.73 38.31 -1.67
N ASP A 350 -38.71 38.29 -3.01
CA ASP A 350 -39.13 37.14 -3.82
C ASP A 350 -38.61 37.21 -5.26
N PHE A 351 -38.80 36.11 -5.99
CA PHE A 351 -38.41 35.95 -7.39
C PHE A 351 -39.60 36.16 -8.36
N SER A 352 -40.64 36.90 -7.99
CA SER A 352 -41.85 37.09 -8.83
C SER A 352 -41.54 37.63 -10.23
N GLY A 353 -40.43 38.37 -10.37
CA GLY A 353 -39.89 38.82 -11.64
C GLY A 353 -39.31 37.73 -12.54
N PHE A 354 -39.14 36.48 -12.11
CA PHE A 354 -38.44 35.43 -12.87
C PHE A 354 -39.35 34.26 -13.28
N GLN A 355 -40.66 34.47 -13.32
CA GLN A 355 -41.70 33.43 -13.51
C GLN A 355 -41.56 32.55 -14.77
N ASN A 356 -40.84 33.00 -15.79
CA ASN A 356 -40.60 32.25 -17.04
C ASN A 356 -39.20 31.63 -17.12
N LEU A 357 -38.33 31.88 -16.13
CA LEU A 357 -36.95 31.37 -16.12
C LEU A 357 -37.00 29.85 -15.99
N SER A 358 -36.47 29.16 -16.99
CA SER A 358 -36.59 27.70 -17.13
C SER A 358 -35.27 26.95 -17.06
N LEU A 359 -34.16 27.62 -17.38
CA LEU A 359 -32.82 27.05 -17.43
C LEU A 359 -31.78 28.07 -16.95
N ILE A 360 -30.90 27.61 -16.06
CA ILE A 360 -29.64 28.26 -15.69
C ILE A 360 -28.52 27.31 -16.10
N ASN A 361 -27.65 27.76 -17.00
CA ASN A 361 -26.60 26.91 -17.55
C ASN A 361 -25.30 26.95 -16.72
N GLY A 362 -25.12 27.96 -15.85
CA GLY A 362 -24.07 28.00 -14.82
C GLY A 362 -24.58 27.70 -13.41
N GLU A 363 -23.94 28.31 -12.42
CA GLU A 363 -24.31 28.22 -11.01
C GLU A 363 -25.52 29.10 -10.68
N PHE A 364 -26.37 28.66 -9.74
CA PHE A 364 -27.37 29.49 -9.10
C PHE A 364 -27.01 29.75 -7.62
N GLU A 365 -26.64 30.99 -7.29
CA GLU A 365 -26.25 31.42 -5.94
C GLU A 365 -27.22 32.45 -5.34
N VAL A 366 -27.74 32.16 -4.14
CA VAL A 366 -28.64 33.03 -3.39
C VAL A 366 -28.18 33.12 -1.95
N ARG A 367 -27.51 34.23 -1.60
CA ARG A 367 -26.90 34.39 -0.27
C ARG A 367 -27.00 35.80 0.28
N TYR A 368 -27.11 35.93 1.60
CA TYR A 368 -27.17 37.24 2.25
C TYR A 368 -28.34 38.10 1.74
N ASN A 369 -29.53 37.48 1.58
CA ASN A 369 -30.78 38.18 1.27
C ASN A 369 -31.74 38.02 2.46
N ASP A 370 -31.51 38.80 3.52
CA ASP A 370 -32.12 38.59 4.82
C ASP A 370 -33.65 38.65 4.84
N SER A 371 -34.29 39.36 3.90
CA SER A 371 -35.75 39.47 3.77
C SER A 371 -36.39 38.43 2.85
N LEU A 372 -35.61 37.56 2.20
CA LEU A 372 -36.12 36.53 1.29
C LEU A 372 -36.82 35.44 2.10
N ILE A 373 -38.09 35.15 1.78
CA ILE A 373 -38.90 34.17 2.53
C ILE A 373 -39.02 32.82 1.79
N ASN A 374 -39.00 32.84 0.46
CA ASN A 374 -39.09 31.67 -0.42
C ASN A 374 -38.65 32.04 -1.85
N PHE A 375 -38.70 31.06 -2.77
CA PHE A 375 -38.29 31.20 -4.17
C PHE A 375 -39.50 31.36 -5.13
N ASN A 376 -40.66 31.78 -4.63
CA ASN A 376 -41.86 31.92 -5.45
C ASN A 376 -41.57 32.84 -6.65
N GLY A 377 -42.02 32.40 -7.83
CA GLY A 377 -41.65 33.02 -9.09
C GLY A 377 -40.53 32.29 -9.84
N LEU A 378 -39.96 31.20 -9.33
CA LEU A 378 -39.08 30.31 -10.10
C LEU A 378 -39.74 29.00 -10.55
N ASN A 379 -41.07 28.91 -10.49
CA ASN A 379 -41.78 27.66 -10.75
C ASN A 379 -41.60 27.11 -12.18
N SER A 380 -41.05 27.88 -13.12
CA SER A 380 -40.71 27.38 -14.47
C SER A 380 -39.31 26.75 -14.55
N LEU A 381 -38.47 26.91 -13.51
CA LEU A 381 -37.10 26.43 -13.48
C LEU A 381 -37.08 24.91 -13.37
N THR A 382 -36.52 24.25 -14.38
CA THR A 382 -36.50 22.78 -14.46
C THR A 382 -35.10 22.19 -14.36
N GLN A 383 -34.08 22.99 -14.65
CA GLN A 383 -32.71 22.52 -14.78
C GLN A 383 -31.69 23.60 -14.39
N ILE A 384 -30.68 23.19 -13.62
CA ILE A 384 -29.46 23.94 -13.33
C ILE A 384 -28.29 23.04 -13.74
N ASN A 385 -27.42 23.51 -14.64
CA ASN A 385 -26.35 22.67 -15.18
C ASN A 385 -25.07 22.62 -14.33
N ASP A 386 -24.92 23.52 -13.36
CA ASP A 386 -23.83 23.51 -12.39
C ASP A 386 -24.39 23.44 -10.95
N ALA A 387 -23.90 24.26 -10.02
CA ALA A 387 -24.25 24.23 -8.60
C ALA A 387 -25.51 25.04 -8.26
N LEU A 388 -26.17 24.65 -7.16
CA LEU A 388 -27.21 25.42 -6.47
C LEU A 388 -26.72 25.73 -5.05
N ARG A 389 -26.45 27.00 -4.75
CA ARG A 389 -25.96 27.46 -3.43
C ARG A 389 -26.95 28.41 -2.79
N ILE A 390 -27.52 28.01 -1.65
CA ILE A 390 -28.50 28.79 -0.88
C ILE A 390 -27.96 28.93 0.55
N GLY A 391 -27.63 30.13 0.98
CA GLY A 391 -27.18 30.26 2.36
C GLY A 391 -27.10 31.66 2.94
N SER A 392 -27.14 31.73 4.27
CA SER A 392 -27.15 33.02 4.97
C SER A 392 -28.34 33.90 4.59
N ASN A 393 -29.54 33.32 4.41
CA ASN A 393 -30.79 34.07 4.20
C ASN A 393 -31.66 33.94 5.46
N LEU A 394 -31.60 34.95 6.35
CA LEU A 394 -32.11 34.82 7.71
C LEU A 394 -33.65 34.68 7.85
N SER A 395 -34.43 35.11 6.85
CA SER A 395 -35.90 34.96 6.84
C SER A 395 -36.42 33.84 5.95
N LEU A 396 -35.54 33.01 5.36
CA LEU A 396 -35.93 31.99 4.39
C LEU A 396 -36.65 30.82 5.08
N GLU A 397 -37.97 30.73 4.91
CA GLU A 397 -38.81 29.74 5.60
C GLU A 397 -38.90 28.38 4.88
N ASN A 398 -38.88 28.42 3.53
CA ASN A 398 -38.98 27.25 2.65
C ASN A 398 -38.39 27.56 1.25
N LEU A 399 -38.31 26.54 0.40
CA LEU A 399 -37.82 26.65 -0.98
C LEU A 399 -38.93 26.64 -2.04
N ASP A 400 -40.18 26.93 -1.64
CA ASP A 400 -41.33 26.96 -2.57
C ASP A 400 -41.01 27.87 -3.76
N GLY A 401 -41.34 27.44 -4.96
CA GLY A 401 -40.89 27.99 -6.23
C GLY A 401 -39.91 27.09 -6.99
N LEU A 402 -39.18 26.20 -6.32
CA LEU A 402 -38.21 25.28 -6.96
C LEU A 402 -38.80 23.89 -7.27
N GLU A 403 -40.12 23.70 -7.19
CA GLU A 403 -40.75 22.38 -7.20
C GLU A 403 -40.56 21.61 -8.52
N ASN A 404 -40.30 22.30 -9.63
CA ASN A 404 -40.14 21.68 -10.94
C ASN A 404 -38.68 21.38 -11.31
N LEU A 405 -37.72 21.64 -10.40
CA LEU A 405 -36.33 21.30 -10.61
C LEU A 405 -36.14 19.78 -10.58
N THR A 406 -35.69 19.21 -11.70
CA THR A 406 -35.55 17.74 -11.87
C THR A 406 -34.10 17.29 -11.97
N SER A 407 -33.21 18.18 -12.39
CA SER A 407 -31.79 17.88 -12.61
C SER A 407 -30.91 19.01 -12.09
N LEU A 408 -29.85 18.64 -11.37
CA LEU A 408 -28.77 19.51 -10.92
C LEU A 408 -27.43 18.92 -11.38
N GLY A 409 -26.70 19.62 -12.25
CA GLY A 409 -25.46 19.10 -12.81
C GLY A 409 -24.26 19.11 -11.84
N GLY A 410 -24.27 19.99 -10.83
CA GLY A 410 -23.18 20.18 -9.88
C GLY A 410 -23.60 19.99 -8.42
N TYR A 411 -23.04 20.81 -7.53
CA TYR A 411 -23.20 20.71 -6.07
C TYR A 411 -24.50 21.35 -5.56
N LEU A 412 -25.21 20.68 -4.65
CA LEU A 412 -26.32 21.25 -3.86
C LEU A 412 -25.80 21.70 -2.49
N GLY A 413 -25.75 23.00 -2.24
CA GLY A 413 -25.36 23.58 -0.96
C GLY A 413 -26.48 24.37 -0.31
N ILE A 414 -26.93 23.96 0.87
CA ILE A 414 -27.91 24.69 1.69
C ILE A 414 -27.32 24.88 3.07
N SER A 415 -27.03 26.12 3.47
CA SER A 415 -26.36 26.37 4.76
C SER A 415 -26.69 27.71 5.41
N ASN A 416 -26.69 27.75 6.74
CA ASN A 416 -26.86 28.98 7.52
C ASN A 416 -28.19 29.70 7.22
N ASN A 417 -29.28 28.95 7.03
CA ASN A 417 -30.63 29.46 6.86
C ASN A 417 -31.43 29.13 8.13
N THR A 418 -31.26 29.94 9.16
CA THR A 418 -31.62 29.61 10.56
C THR A 418 -33.11 29.42 10.83
N VAL A 419 -34.00 29.80 9.91
CA VAL A 419 -35.46 29.59 9.99
C VAL A 419 -36.00 28.62 8.95
N LEU A 420 -35.14 28.08 8.07
CA LEU A 420 -35.53 27.15 7.02
C LEU A 420 -35.91 25.80 7.64
N THR A 421 -37.19 25.44 7.56
CA THR A 421 -37.71 24.25 8.24
C THR A 421 -37.74 23.00 7.36
N ASN A 422 -37.74 23.16 6.04
CA ASN A 422 -37.80 22.05 5.08
C ASN A 422 -37.30 22.49 3.70
N VAL A 423 -36.91 21.51 2.89
CA VAL A 423 -36.46 21.70 1.50
C VAL A 423 -37.35 20.95 0.51
N ASN A 424 -38.65 20.81 0.83
CA ASN A 424 -39.64 19.97 0.12
C ASN A 424 -39.77 20.25 -1.38
N ALA A 425 -39.46 21.48 -1.80
CA ALA A 425 -39.45 21.83 -3.22
C ALA A 425 -38.43 21.03 -4.04
N LEU A 426 -37.39 20.45 -3.42
CA LEU A 426 -36.35 19.69 -4.13
C LEU A 426 -36.68 18.20 -4.35
N ASN A 427 -37.90 17.76 -4.03
CA ASN A 427 -38.29 16.34 -4.07
C ASN A 427 -38.29 15.69 -5.47
N ASN A 428 -38.35 16.50 -6.52
CA ASN A 428 -38.35 16.02 -7.90
C ASN A 428 -36.94 15.87 -8.50
N LEU A 429 -35.87 16.13 -7.74
CA LEU A 429 -34.50 15.88 -8.18
C LEU A 429 -34.26 14.38 -8.36
N GLU A 430 -33.92 13.96 -9.58
CA GLU A 430 -33.65 12.55 -9.91
C GLU A 430 -32.16 12.19 -9.79
N SER A 431 -31.28 13.16 -10.05
CA SER A 431 -29.81 13.02 -10.00
C SER A 431 -29.11 14.33 -9.65
N ILE A 432 -27.99 14.23 -8.94
CA ILE A 432 -27.07 15.34 -8.65
C ILE A 432 -25.67 14.94 -9.12
N GLY A 433 -25.12 15.67 -10.10
CA GLY A 433 -23.79 15.39 -10.68
C GLY A 433 -22.60 15.84 -9.81
N GLY A 434 -22.86 16.54 -8.70
CA GLY A 434 -21.89 16.85 -7.65
C GLY A 434 -22.26 16.23 -6.30
N GLY A 435 -21.94 16.93 -5.21
CA GLY A 435 -22.31 16.52 -3.84
C GLY A 435 -23.53 17.27 -3.29
N ILE A 436 -23.96 16.86 -2.10
CA ILE A 436 -24.98 17.50 -1.28
C ILE A 436 -24.30 17.97 0.02
N GLY A 437 -24.47 19.24 0.39
CA GLY A 437 -24.16 19.73 1.73
C GLY A 437 -25.36 20.47 2.29
N ILE A 438 -25.92 19.96 3.39
CA ILE A 438 -27.09 20.54 4.06
C ILE A 438 -26.80 20.77 5.53
N GLY A 439 -26.89 22.04 5.91
CA GLY A 439 -26.73 22.52 7.26
C GLY A 439 -25.56 23.50 7.40
N SER A 440 -25.18 23.84 8.63
CA SER A 440 -24.22 24.91 8.89
C SER A 440 -22.77 24.45 8.77
N SER A 441 -21.94 25.23 8.08
CA SER A 441 -20.49 24.97 7.95
C SER A 441 -19.69 25.32 9.22
N TYR A 442 -20.29 25.99 10.19
CA TYR A 442 -19.67 26.40 11.45
C TYR A 442 -20.56 26.03 12.64
N ASN A 443 -19.99 25.44 13.69
CA ASN A 443 -20.71 25.08 14.93
C ASN A 443 -21.37 26.28 15.68
N ASP A 444 -21.23 27.50 15.17
CA ASP A 444 -21.78 28.74 15.75
C ASP A 444 -23.15 29.12 15.16
N SER A 445 -23.59 28.46 14.08
CA SER A 445 -24.94 28.60 13.52
C SER A 445 -25.57 27.23 13.31
N VAL A 446 -26.88 27.12 13.46
CA VAL A 446 -27.63 25.86 13.36
C VAL A 446 -28.83 26.06 12.46
N ASP A 447 -29.03 25.11 11.55
CA ASP A 447 -30.21 25.09 10.69
C ASP A 447 -31.32 24.27 11.37
N VAL A 448 -32.57 24.67 11.17
CA VAL A 448 -33.74 24.04 11.81
C VAL A 448 -34.51 23.13 10.86
N ILE A 449 -33.84 22.63 9.81
CA ILE A 449 -34.42 21.72 8.82
C ILE A 449 -34.90 20.46 9.53
N THR A 450 -36.16 20.10 9.30
CA THR A 450 -36.84 19.00 10.00
C THR A 450 -36.89 17.70 9.20
N SER A 451 -36.75 17.79 7.87
CA SER A 451 -36.83 16.66 6.96
C SER A 451 -36.09 16.95 5.65
N LEU A 452 -35.57 15.89 5.03
CA LEU A 452 -34.97 15.89 3.70
C LEU A 452 -35.85 15.06 2.75
N PRO A 453 -36.31 15.61 1.62
CA PRO A 453 -37.37 15.04 0.80
C PRO A 453 -36.82 14.47 -0.51
N PHE A 454 -35.68 13.77 -0.51
CA PHE A 454 -35.02 13.35 -1.75
C PHE A 454 -35.58 12.04 -2.35
N ASP A 455 -36.90 11.82 -2.27
CA ASP A 455 -37.51 10.49 -2.53
C ASP A 455 -37.32 10.01 -3.99
N SER A 456 -37.07 10.93 -4.92
CA SER A 456 -36.82 10.65 -6.34
C SER A 456 -35.32 10.48 -6.67
N LEU A 457 -34.43 10.81 -5.73
CA LEU A 457 -33.00 10.89 -5.98
C LEU A 457 -32.37 9.50 -6.00
N THR A 458 -31.82 9.11 -7.15
CA THR A 458 -31.25 7.76 -7.35
C THR A 458 -29.73 7.73 -7.35
N LEU A 459 -29.09 8.86 -7.64
CA LEU A 459 -27.64 9.01 -7.81
C LEU A 459 -27.14 10.35 -7.27
N VAL A 460 -26.04 10.30 -6.51
CA VAL A 460 -25.19 11.46 -6.15
C VAL A 460 -23.75 11.11 -6.50
N ASP A 461 -23.15 11.84 -7.44
CA ASP A 461 -21.78 11.56 -7.90
C ASP A 461 -20.70 11.99 -6.88
N GLY A 462 -21.01 12.93 -5.99
CA GLY A 462 -20.09 13.47 -4.97
C GLY A 462 -20.42 13.05 -3.54
N ASN A 463 -19.95 13.87 -2.58
CA ASN A 463 -20.16 13.67 -1.14
C ASN A 463 -21.60 14.03 -0.72
N ILE A 464 -22.13 13.35 0.29
CA ILE A 464 -23.32 13.79 1.02
C ILE A 464 -22.87 14.19 2.42
N ASN A 465 -22.98 15.47 2.77
CA ASN A 465 -22.70 16.00 4.10
C ASN A 465 -23.98 16.59 4.70
N ILE A 466 -24.43 16.00 5.81
CA ILE A 466 -25.62 16.43 6.55
C ILE A 466 -25.18 16.78 7.95
N ASN A 467 -25.05 18.07 8.23
CA ASN A 467 -24.41 18.53 9.44
C ASN A 467 -25.16 19.65 10.17
N SER A 468 -25.18 19.63 11.50
CA SER A 468 -25.70 20.76 12.31
C SER A 468 -27.16 21.16 11.99
N ASN A 469 -28.03 20.17 11.69
CA ASN A 469 -29.47 20.38 11.55
C ASN A 469 -30.19 20.00 12.86
N GLU A 470 -30.52 21.00 13.69
CA GLU A 470 -31.11 20.77 15.02
C GLU A 470 -32.56 20.27 14.97
N GLY A 471 -33.27 20.47 13.85
CA GLY A 471 -34.65 20.02 13.67
C GLY A 471 -34.78 18.61 13.06
N LEU A 472 -33.70 18.05 12.51
CA LEU A 472 -33.76 16.91 11.60
C LEU A 472 -33.96 15.62 12.38
N THR A 473 -35.08 14.93 12.17
CA THR A 473 -35.45 13.73 12.94
C THR A 473 -35.22 12.41 12.21
N SER A 474 -35.17 12.43 10.87
CA SER A 474 -35.03 11.25 10.00
C SER A 474 -34.40 11.61 8.66
N LEU A 475 -33.72 10.64 8.04
CA LEU A 475 -33.13 10.72 6.69
C LEU A 475 -33.92 9.92 5.64
N SER A 476 -35.17 9.56 5.93
CA SER A 476 -36.03 8.72 5.08
C SER A 476 -36.18 9.18 3.63
N GLY A 477 -35.93 10.45 3.30
CA GLY A 477 -35.99 10.93 1.93
C GLY A 477 -35.02 10.25 0.97
N PHE A 478 -33.94 9.61 1.41
CA PHE A 478 -32.97 9.00 0.49
C PHE A 478 -33.35 7.58 0.00
N ASN A 479 -34.60 7.12 0.17
CA ASN A 479 -35.02 5.72 -0.08
C ASN A 479 -34.74 5.18 -1.49
N ALA A 480 -34.67 6.04 -2.50
CA ALA A 480 -34.37 5.65 -3.87
C ALA A 480 -32.87 5.67 -4.21
N LEU A 481 -32.02 6.19 -3.31
CA LEU A 481 -30.60 6.39 -3.56
C LEU A 481 -29.87 5.05 -3.62
N THR A 482 -29.29 4.73 -4.78
CA THR A 482 -28.61 3.45 -5.00
C THR A 482 -27.09 3.55 -4.90
N GLN A 483 -26.54 4.74 -5.13
CA GLN A 483 -25.10 4.96 -5.19
C GLN A 483 -24.72 6.36 -4.70
N ILE A 484 -23.61 6.42 -3.96
CA ILE A 484 -22.88 7.65 -3.60
C ILE A 484 -21.46 7.51 -4.17
N GLY A 485 -21.03 8.48 -4.99
CA GLY A 485 -19.69 8.51 -5.59
C GLY A 485 -18.59 9.15 -4.72
N GLY A 486 -18.96 9.65 -3.54
CA GLY A 486 -18.03 10.20 -2.54
C GLY A 486 -18.31 9.70 -1.12
N ILE A 487 -18.11 10.58 -0.14
CA ILE A 487 -18.25 10.29 1.31
C ILE A 487 -19.68 10.60 1.78
N LEU A 488 -20.23 9.76 2.65
CA LEU A 488 -21.43 10.04 3.44
C LEU A 488 -21.05 10.48 4.86
N ILE A 489 -21.31 11.74 5.19
CA ILE A 489 -21.05 12.35 6.51
C ILE A 489 -22.38 12.78 7.13
N ILE A 490 -22.68 12.27 8.33
CA ILE A 490 -23.86 12.60 9.11
C ILE A 490 -23.41 13.00 10.52
N GLU A 491 -23.42 14.30 10.80
CA GLU A 491 -22.85 14.81 12.04
C GLU A 491 -23.64 15.93 12.72
N VAL A 492 -23.62 15.98 14.06
CA VAL A 492 -24.17 17.12 14.83
C VAL A 492 -25.67 17.37 14.55
N ASN A 493 -26.44 16.35 14.17
CA ASN A 493 -27.89 16.46 14.00
C ASN A 493 -28.58 16.04 15.31
N SER A 494 -28.73 16.98 16.23
CA SER A 494 -29.09 16.69 17.64
C SER A 494 -30.47 16.07 17.83
N ALA A 495 -31.42 16.33 16.92
CA ALA A 495 -32.77 15.73 16.94
C ALA A 495 -32.88 14.42 16.13
N LEU A 496 -31.81 13.97 15.46
CA LEU A 496 -31.86 12.80 14.60
C LEU A 496 -32.02 11.54 15.45
N GLU A 497 -33.17 10.88 15.37
CA GLU A 497 -33.49 9.70 16.18
C GLU A 497 -33.07 8.40 15.47
N GLU A 498 -33.12 8.39 14.13
CA GLU A 498 -32.76 7.25 13.29
C GLU A 498 -32.16 7.69 11.95
N ILE A 499 -31.14 6.97 11.49
CA ILE A 499 -30.72 7.00 10.08
C ILE A 499 -31.54 5.94 9.34
N SER A 500 -32.69 6.37 8.80
CA SER A 500 -33.48 5.65 7.80
C SER A 500 -33.22 6.24 6.41
N GLY A 501 -33.69 5.60 5.33
CA GLY A 501 -33.61 6.18 3.98
C GLY A 501 -32.55 5.59 3.06
N PHE A 502 -31.42 5.09 3.52
CA PHE A 502 -30.40 4.52 2.59
C PHE A 502 -30.69 3.07 2.14
N ASN A 503 -31.96 2.65 2.13
CA ASN A 503 -32.32 1.23 2.02
C ASN A 503 -31.99 0.62 0.65
N ALA A 504 -31.89 1.44 -0.39
CA ALA A 504 -31.51 1.02 -1.74
C ALA A 504 -30.00 1.17 -2.01
N LEU A 505 -29.24 1.75 -1.08
CA LEU A 505 -27.82 2.04 -1.26
C LEU A 505 -27.02 0.74 -1.21
N THR A 506 -26.45 0.34 -2.35
CA THR A 506 -25.70 -0.93 -2.45
C THR A 506 -24.20 -0.74 -2.27
N SER A 507 -23.68 0.43 -2.63
CA SER A 507 -22.25 0.74 -2.57
C SER A 507 -22.00 2.24 -2.38
N ILE A 508 -20.93 2.54 -1.64
CA ILE A 508 -20.35 3.88 -1.54
C ILE A 508 -18.95 3.79 -2.15
N GLN A 509 -18.73 4.45 -3.28
CA GLN A 509 -17.50 4.37 -4.05
C GLN A 509 -16.68 5.65 -3.88
N ASP A 510 -16.08 5.84 -2.70
CA ASP A 510 -15.12 6.92 -2.54
C ASP A 510 -13.84 6.57 -3.34
N THR A 511 -13.66 7.26 -4.46
CA THR A 511 -12.45 7.18 -5.30
C THR A 511 -11.40 8.24 -4.95
N GLY A 512 -11.70 9.09 -3.97
CA GLY A 512 -10.82 10.13 -3.46
C GLY A 512 -9.73 9.60 -2.54
N SER A 513 -8.79 10.47 -2.16
CA SER A 513 -7.74 10.16 -1.17
C SER A 513 -8.23 10.24 0.28
N SER A 514 -9.54 10.42 0.50
CA SER A 514 -10.14 10.43 1.83
C SER A 514 -10.09 9.03 2.43
N TYR A 515 -9.65 8.93 3.69
CA TYR A 515 -9.63 7.66 4.42
C TYR A 515 -11.01 7.28 4.97
N ARG A 516 -12.12 7.74 4.39
CA ARG A 516 -13.48 7.68 4.98
C ARG A 516 -14.54 7.52 3.90
N SER A 517 -15.44 6.55 4.04
CA SER A 517 -16.61 6.41 3.16
C SER A 517 -17.90 6.74 3.89
N VAL A 518 -18.04 6.32 5.15
CA VAL A 518 -19.20 6.60 6.00
C VAL A 518 -18.72 7.11 7.35
N GLU A 519 -19.22 8.28 7.75
CA GLU A 519 -18.93 8.88 9.06
C GLU A 519 -20.24 9.33 9.73
N ILE A 520 -20.55 8.72 10.88
CA ILE A 520 -21.74 8.99 11.68
C ILE A 520 -21.27 9.41 13.07
N ARG A 521 -21.40 10.70 13.40
CA ARG A 521 -20.86 11.22 14.66
C ARG A 521 -21.61 12.36 15.32
N TYR A 522 -21.52 12.48 16.64
CA TYR A 522 -22.10 13.59 17.40
C TYR A 522 -23.62 13.76 17.20
N ASN A 523 -24.36 12.69 16.88
CA ASN A 523 -25.82 12.73 16.78
C ASN A 523 -26.42 12.29 18.12
N ALA A 524 -26.71 13.26 18.99
CA ALA A 524 -26.99 13.01 20.41
C ALA A 524 -28.20 12.10 20.68
N ASN A 525 -29.25 12.17 19.86
CA ASN A 525 -30.47 11.36 20.01
C ASN A 525 -30.51 10.13 19.08
N LEU A 526 -29.46 9.90 18.28
CA LEU A 526 -29.46 8.82 17.28
C LEU A 526 -29.47 7.48 18.00
N SER A 527 -30.52 6.70 17.77
CA SER A 527 -30.75 5.41 18.45
C SER A 527 -30.55 4.19 17.54
N SER A 528 -30.65 4.38 16.21
CA SER A 528 -30.57 3.32 15.21
C SER A 528 -30.03 3.82 13.86
N VAL A 529 -29.31 2.95 13.14
CA VAL A 529 -28.82 3.17 11.77
C VAL A 529 -29.42 2.18 10.75
N SER A 530 -30.67 1.79 10.95
CA SER A 530 -31.39 0.77 10.16
C SER A 530 -31.56 1.05 8.67
N GLY A 531 -31.15 2.21 8.18
CA GLY A 531 -31.27 2.60 6.78
C GLY A 531 -30.32 1.89 5.82
N PHE A 532 -29.23 1.24 6.26
CA PHE A 532 -28.17 0.75 5.35
C PHE A 532 -28.36 -0.68 4.81
N ASN A 533 -29.57 -1.24 4.87
CA ASN A 533 -29.79 -2.69 4.76
C ASN A 533 -29.29 -3.33 3.45
N SER A 534 -29.10 -2.58 2.36
CA SER A 534 -28.62 -3.12 1.08
C SER A 534 -27.12 -2.94 0.85
N LEU A 535 -26.42 -2.24 1.75
CA LEU A 535 -25.01 -1.91 1.59
C LEU A 535 -24.17 -3.17 1.76
N SER A 536 -23.54 -3.63 0.69
CA SER A 536 -22.73 -4.86 0.70
C SER A 536 -21.24 -4.62 0.84
N GLU A 537 -20.76 -3.45 0.44
CA GLU A 537 -19.34 -3.11 0.45
C GLU A 537 -19.13 -1.63 0.80
N ILE A 538 -18.09 -1.38 1.59
CA ILE A 538 -17.54 -0.04 1.84
C ILE A 538 -16.10 0.01 1.30
N SER A 539 -15.86 0.86 0.30
CA SER A 539 -14.57 0.95 -0.41
C SER A 539 -13.42 1.53 0.42
N ASN A 540 -13.72 2.10 1.60
CA ASN A 540 -12.72 2.64 2.51
C ASN A 540 -13.11 2.33 3.97
N SER A 541 -13.56 3.32 4.75
CA SER A 541 -13.77 3.18 6.20
C SER A 541 -15.19 3.48 6.63
N LEU A 542 -15.66 2.76 7.65
CA LEU A 542 -16.90 2.99 8.38
C LEU A 542 -16.57 3.50 9.78
N ILE A 543 -17.01 4.72 10.09
CA ILE A 543 -16.75 5.41 11.36
C ILE A 543 -18.08 5.72 12.05
N ILE A 544 -18.26 5.21 13.25
CA ILE A 544 -19.44 5.45 14.09
C ILE A 544 -18.95 5.88 15.47
N LEU A 545 -18.95 7.18 15.76
CA LEU A 545 -18.41 7.68 17.03
C LEU A 545 -19.26 8.75 17.71
N THR A 546 -19.27 8.76 19.04
CA THR A 546 -19.93 9.80 19.84
C THR A 546 -21.42 9.96 19.54
N ASN A 547 -22.15 8.84 19.42
CA ASN A 547 -23.62 8.83 19.31
C ASN A 547 -24.22 8.26 20.61
N ALA A 548 -24.41 9.13 21.60
CA ALA A 548 -24.68 8.75 23.00
C ALA A 548 -25.97 7.96 23.24
N GLN A 549 -26.90 7.89 22.28
CA GLN A 549 -28.14 7.12 22.37
C GLN A 549 -28.19 5.91 21.43
N LEU A 550 -27.12 5.65 20.67
CA LEU A 550 -27.09 4.59 19.66
C LEU A 550 -27.08 3.23 20.35
N GLN A 551 -28.17 2.47 20.23
CA GLN A 551 -28.34 1.18 20.89
C GLN A 551 -27.90 0.01 20.03
N SER A 552 -28.04 0.15 18.70
CA SER A 552 -27.77 -0.90 17.74
C SER A 552 -27.28 -0.36 16.40
N VAL A 553 -26.38 -1.10 15.77
CA VAL A 553 -25.95 -0.90 14.38
C VAL A 553 -26.66 -1.83 13.39
N THR A 554 -27.80 -2.43 13.79
CA THR A 554 -28.70 -3.13 12.86
C THR A 554 -29.04 -2.20 11.70
N GLY A 555 -28.60 -2.56 10.50
CA GLY A 555 -28.61 -1.75 9.29
C GLY A 555 -27.51 -2.18 8.33
N PHE A 556 -26.39 -2.68 8.84
CA PHE A 556 -25.27 -3.13 8.01
C PHE A 556 -25.28 -4.64 7.69
N GLN A 557 -26.40 -5.36 7.87
CA GLN A 557 -26.41 -6.83 7.91
C GLN A 557 -25.89 -7.50 6.63
N ASN A 558 -25.98 -6.82 5.49
CA ASN A 558 -25.50 -7.31 4.22
C ASN A 558 -24.06 -6.89 3.89
N LEU A 559 -23.38 -6.17 4.78
CA LEU A 559 -22.01 -5.71 4.60
C LEU A 559 -21.05 -6.90 4.70
N GLU A 560 -20.40 -7.24 3.59
CA GLU A 560 -19.50 -8.40 3.48
C GLU A 560 -18.03 -8.00 3.73
N SER A 561 -17.64 -6.78 3.33
CA SER A 561 -16.24 -6.32 3.46
C SER A 561 -16.09 -4.81 3.65
N ILE A 562 -15.04 -4.43 4.39
CA ILE A 562 -14.58 -3.04 4.56
C ILE A 562 -13.11 -2.96 4.14
N SER A 563 -12.78 -2.07 3.20
CA SER A 563 -11.45 -2.05 2.58
C SER A 563 -10.35 -1.35 3.41
N ASN A 564 -10.71 -0.58 4.44
CA ASN A 564 -9.74 0.12 5.28
C ASN A 564 -10.03 -0.11 6.76
N TYR A 565 -10.75 0.75 7.47
CA TYR A 565 -11.02 0.49 8.89
C TYR A 565 -12.50 0.58 9.28
N LEU A 566 -12.89 -0.27 10.24
CA LEU A 566 -14.13 -0.20 10.99
C LEU A 566 -13.82 0.41 12.36
N ASN A 567 -14.44 1.55 12.68
CA ASN A 567 -14.17 2.26 13.92
C ASN A 567 -15.46 2.63 14.64
N ILE A 568 -15.69 2.02 15.81
CA ILE A 568 -16.90 2.19 16.61
C ILE A 568 -16.52 2.52 18.06
N ASN A 569 -16.66 3.78 18.48
CA ASN A 569 -16.29 4.23 19.83
C ASN A 569 -17.25 5.29 20.39
N GLU A 570 -17.24 5.50 21.71
CA GLU A 570 -18.04 6.54 22.38
C GLU A 570 -19.54 6.45 22.10
N ASN A 571 -20.06 5.23 21.85
CA ASN A 571 -21.50 4.97 21.76
C ASN A 571 -21.95 4.37 23.09
N ASP A 572 -22.16 5.23 24.10
CA ASP A 572 -22.30 4.87 25.51
C ASP A 572 -23.33 3.77 25.81
N VAL A 573 -24.41 3.71 25.03
CA VAL A 573 -25.52 2.77 25.21
C VAL A 573 -25.60 1.67 24.15
N LEU A 574 -24.56 1.54 23.31
CA LEU A 574 -24.49 0.52 22.26
C LEU A 574 -24.38 -0.87 22.89
N THR A 575 -25.36 -1.73 22.63
CA THR A 575 -25.40 -3.10 23.14
C THR A 575 -25.38 -4.15 22.03
N ASP A 576 -25.68 -3.77 20.80
CA ASP A 576 -25.97 -4.68 19.69
C ASP A 576 -25.18 -4.29 18.43
N ILE A 577 -24.25 -5.17 18.02
CA ILE A 577 -23.49 -5.07 16.78
C ILE A 577 -23.82 -6.16 15.75
N THR A 578 -24.97 -6.83 15.89
CA THR A 578 -25.46 -7.88 14.96
C THR A 578 -25.62 -7.38 13.53
N GLY A 579 -25.62 -6.06 13.35
CA GLY A 579 -25.46 -5.39 12.07
C GLY A 579 -24.28 -5.91 11.23
N PHE A 580 -23.23 -6.52 11.79
CA PHE A 580 -22.10 -6.98 10.99
C PHE A 580 -22.11 -8.48 10.65
N SER A 581 -23.22 -9.19 10.85
CA SER A 581 -23.25 -10.68 10.81
C SER A 581 -22.74 -11.36 9.52
N ASN A 582 -22.66 -10.64 8.40
CA ASN A 582 -22.11 -11.14 7.13
C ASN A 582 -20.69 -10.63 6.82
N LEU A 583 -20.08 -9.84 7.71
CA LEU A 583 -18.77 -9.25 7.52
C LEU A 583 -17.69 -10.33 7.66
N THR A 584 -17.00 -10.62 6.55
CA THR A 584 -15.95 -11.66 6.52
C THR A 584 -14.55 -11.09 6.52
N THR A 585 -14.36 -9.85 6.05
CA THR A 585 -13.02 -9.29 5.83
C THR A 585 -12.96 -7.79 6.12
N ILE A 586 -11.91 -7.40 6.84
CA ILE A 586 -11.47 -6.01 7.00
C ILE A 586 -10.01 -5.91 6.53
N THR A 587 -9.73 -5.20 5.44
CA THR A 587 -8.35 -5.09 4.90
C THR A 587 -7.51 -3.98 5.56
N GLY A 588 -7.94 -3.48 6.72
CA GLY A 588 -7.16 -2.62 7.60
C GLY A 588 -7.60 -2.86 9.04
N ASP A 589 -7.97 -1.81 9.79
CA ASP A 589 -8.15 -1.93 11.25
C ASP A 589 -9.60 -2.19 11.68
N LEU A 590 -9.78 -3.08 12.65
CA LEU A 590 -11.00 -3.18 13.45
C LEU A 590 -10.78 -2.49 14.79
N ARG A 591 -11.51 -1.41 15.06
CA ARG A 591 -11.39 -0.61 16.29
C ARG A 591 -12.74 -0.54 17.02
N LEU A 592 -12.83 -1.27 18.12
CA LEU A 592 -13.91 -1.23 19.11
C LEU A 592 -13.36 -0.62 20.40
N GLY A 593 -13.11 0.68 20.35
CA GLY A 593 -12.33 1.46 21.31
C GLY A 593 -11.04 2.00 20.70
N VAL A 594 -10.63 3.22 21.11
CA VAL A 594 -9.37 3.84 20.68
C VAL A 594 -8.58 4.41 21.84
N TYR A 595 -7.26 4.50 21.64
CA TYR A 595 -6.36 5.27 22.49
C TYR A 595 -6.33 6.72 22.02
N ASP A 596 -6.80 7.66 22.86
CA ASP A 596 -6.58 9.08 22.58
C ASP A 596 -5.12 9.45 22.90
N ASN A 597 -4.36 9.79 21.85
CA ASN A 597 -3.00 10.30 21.97
C ASN A 597 -2.91 11.64 22.73
N SER A 598 -4.04 12.26 23.14
CA SER A 598 -4.07 13.45 23.98
C SER A 598 -3.74 13.21 25.46
N GLY A 599 -3.55 11.95 25.87
CA GLY A 599 -3.15 11.57 27.22
C GLY A 599 -4.32 11.53 28.21
N TYR A 600 -4.60 10.32 28.69
CA TYR A 600 -5.40 9.93 29.86
C TYR A 600 -6.87 9.51 29.70
N ASN A 601 -7.48 9.51 28.51
CA ASN A 601 -8.79 8.87 28.33
C ASN A 601 -8.78 7.98 27.08
N SER A 602 -8.71 6.66 27.24
CA SER A 602 -9.20 5.74 26.22
C SER A 602 -10.73 5.77 26.24
N ILE A 603 -11.36 5.64 25.06
CA ILE A 603 -12.81 5.77 24.94
C ILE A 603 -13.34 4.64 24.06
N GLY A 604 -14.25 3.83 24.62
CA GLY A 604 -14.83 2.62 24.02
C GLY A 604 -16.36 2.63 24.01
N ASN A 605 -16.99 1.45 24.03
CA ASN A 605 -18.45 1.30 24.10
C ASN A 605 -18.83 0.60 25.43
N PRO A 606 -19.02 1.34 26.53
CA PRO A 606 -19.06 0.77 27.88
C PRO A 606 -20.24 -0.19 28.14
N MET A 607 -21.33 -0.14 27.37
CA MET A 607 -22.48 -1.05 27.49
C MET A 607 -22.43 -2.26 26.54
N LEU A 608 -21.44 -2.35 25.65
CA LEU A 608 -21.32 -3.46 24.71
C LEU A 608 -20.97 -4.74 25.47
N ALA A 609 -21.89 -5.72 25.48
CA ALA A 609 -21.77 -6.92 26.30
C ALA A 609 -21.18 -8.14 25.56
N SER A 610 -21.27 -8.16 24.24
CA SER A 610 -20.79 -9.23 23.37
C SER A 610 -20.44 -8.70 21.99
N LEU A 611 -19.65 -9.45 21.24
CA LEU A 611 -19.35 -9.17 19.83
C LEU A 611 -20.28 -9.91 18.84
N GLU A 612 -21.50 -10.26 19.27
CA GLU A 612 -22.50 -10.91 18.41
C GLU A 612 -22.73 -10.04 17.16
N GLY A 613 -22.52 -10.62 15.98
CA GLY A 613 -22.40 -9.93 14.70
C GLY A 613 -21.03 -10.03 14.04
N LEU A 614 -19.97 -10.52 14.69
CA LEU A 614 -18.65 -10.69 14.08
C LEU A 614 -18.28 -12.15 13.79
N GLU A 615 -19.23 -13.07 13.88
CA GLU A 615 -19.01 -14.53 13.79
C GLU A 615 -18.40 -14.98 12.47
N GLY A 616 -18.68 -14.23 11.40
CA GLY A 616 -18.16 -14.49 10.06
C GLY A 616 -16.78 -13.90 9.79
N LEU A 617 -16.21 -13.09 10.68
CA LEU A 617 -14.98 -12.35 10.43
C LEU A 617 -13.78 -13.30 10.40
N GLU A 618 -13.20 -13.51 9.22
CA GLU A 618 -12.09 -14.44 9.01
C GLU A 618 -10.71 -13.76 9.06
N VAL A 619 -10.62 -12.53 8.53
CA VAL A 619 -9.33 -11.83 8.34
C VAL A 619 -9.43 -10.35 8.68
N VAL A 620 -8.47 -9.88 9.48
CA VAL A 620 -8.16 -8.47 9.69
C VAL A 620 -6.71 -8.24 9.26
N THR A 621 -6.45 -7.53 8.17
CA THR A 621 -5.04 -7.37 7.70
C THR A 621 -4.30 -6.23 8.41
N GLY A 622 -5.01 -5.33 9.10
CA GLY A 622 -4.45 -4.31 9.98
C GLY A 622 -4.54 -4.69 11.45
N ASN A 623 -4.82 -3.70 12.31
CA ASN A 623 -4.88 -3.87 13.76
C ASN A 623 -6.28 -4.30 14.24
N LEU A 624 -6.34 -5.19 15.22
CA LEU A 624 -7.54 -5.52 16.00
C LEU A 624 -7.45 -4.84 17.37
N SER A 625 -8.30 -3.84 17.62
CA SER A 625 -8.33 -3.10 18.89
C SER A 625 -9.69 -3.24 19.57
N ILE A 626 -9.71 -3.82 20.76
CA ILE A 626 -10.86 -3.98 21.64
C ILE A 626 -10.53 -3.32 22.97
N ARG A 627 -10.93 -2.06 23.14
CA ARG A 627 -10.53 -1.22 24.27
C ARG A 627 -11.72 -0.58 24.99
N GLU A 628 -11.67 -0.51 26.32
CA GLU A 628 -12.65 0.23 27.17
C GLU A 628 -14.12 -0.21 26.97
N ASN A 629 -14.37 -1.47 26.60
CA ASN A 629 -15.72 -2.03 26.57
C ASN A 629 -16.01 -2.70 27.92
N HIS A 630 -16.24 -1.88 28.96
CA HIS A 630 -16.36 -2.36 30.33
C HIS A 630 -17.49 -3.36 30.58
N GLY A 631 -18.51 -3.39 29.71
CA GLY A 631 -19.60 -4.36 29.73
C GLY A 631 -19.29 -5.68 29.03
N LEU A 632 -18.20 -5.77 28.28
CA LEU A 632 -17.89 -6.89 27.38
C LEU A 632 -17.51 -8.14 28.17
N ILE A 633 -18.38 -9.15 28.12
CA ILE A 633 -18.23 -10.38 28.91
C ILE A 633 -17.36 -11.40 28.16
N SER A 634 -17.51 -11.49 26.84
CA SER A 634 -16.86 -12.48 25.99
C SER A 634 -16.67 -11.94 24.56
N ILE A 635 -15.63 -12.46 23.89
CA ILE A 635 -15.31 -12.20 22.48
C ILE A 635 -15.53 -13.42 21.58
N ASP A 636 -16.27 -14.46 22.02
CA ASP A 636 -16.43 -15.78 21.36
C ASP A 636 -16.95 -15.71 19.91
N HIS A 637 -17.55 -14.59 19.55
CA HIS A 637 -18.02 -14.32 18.19
C HIS A 637 -16.87 -13.95 17.23
N LEU A 638 -15.60 -14.04 17.63
CA LEU A 638 -14.44 -13.92 16.73
C LEU A 638 -13.86 -15.27 16.29
N THR A 639 -14.52 -16.39 16.59
CA THR A 639 -13.99 -17.76 16.41
C THR A 639 -13.57 -18.12 14.99
N SER A 640 -14.02 -17.39 13.97
CA SER A 640 -13.60 -17.58 12.56
C SER A 640 -12.29 -16.84 12.21
N LEU A 641 -11.79 -15.95 13.08
CA LEU A 641 -10.63 -15.10 12.81
C LEU A 641 -9.34 -15.94 12.82
N THR A 642 -8.71 -16.12 11.65
CA THR A 642 -7.52 -16.97 11.51
C THR A 642 -6.20 -16.19 11.57
N SER A 643 -6.23 -14.90 11.22
CA SER A 643 -5.01 -14.08 11.17
C SER A 643 -5.32 -12.59 11.41
N VAL A 644 -4.43 -11.94 12.16
CA VAL A 644 -4.35 -10.48 12.28
C VAL A 644 -3.02 -10.01 11.71
N GLY A 645 -3.04 -9.15 10.68
CA GLY A 645 -1.82 -8.71 9.99
C GLY A 645 -1.02 -7.65 10.75
N GLY A 646 -1.67 -6.88 11.63
CA GLY A 646 -1.05 -5.89 12.51
C GLY A 646 -1.12 -6.29 13.99
N ASP A 647 -1.39 -5.31 14.85
CA ASP A 647 -1.41 -5.48 16.31
C ASP A 647 -2.77 -5.99 16.81
N ILE A 648 -2.77 -6.78 17.89
CA ILE A 648 -3.94 -7.10 18.71
C ILE A 648 -3.83 -6.35 20.04
N ASP A 649 -4.79 -5.46 20.30
CA ASP A 649 -4.96 -4.77 21.56
C ASP A 649 -6.26 -5.21 22.25
N ILE A 650 -6.17 -5.86 23.40
CA ILE A 650 -7.32 -6.14 24.28
C ILE A 650 -7.06 -5.46 25.61
N VAL A 651 -7.61 -4.26 25.79
CA VAL A 651 -7.22 -3.37 26.90
C VAL A 651 -8.43 -2.81 27.66
N LEU A 652 -8.40 -2.82 29.00
CA LEU A 652 -9.42 -2.19 29.86
C LEU A 652 -10.86 -2.74 29.71
N ASN A 653 -11.02 -4.01 29.29
CA ASN A 653 -12.31 -4.70 29.26
C ASN A 653 -12.56 -5.40 30.60
N SER A 654 -12.94 -4.61 31.61
CA SER A 654 -12.88 -5.00 33.03
C SER A 654 -13.66 -6.25 33.43
N VAL A 655 -14.69 -6.66 32.67
CA VAL A 655 -15.50 -7.84 32.98
C VAL A 655 -15.24 -9.05 32.08
N LEU A 656 -14.37 -8.90 31.07
CA LEU A 656 -13.98 -9.97 30.15
C LEU A 656 -13.32 -11.11 30.92
N GLN A 657 -13.75 -12.35 30.67
CA GLN A 657 -13.33 -13.52 31.45
C GLN A 657 -12.30 -14.39 30.74
N ASP A 658 -12.37 -14.47 29.42
CA ASP A 658 -11.46 -15.26 28.59
C ASP A 658 -11.34 -14.64 27.18
N VAL A 659 -10.49 -15.25 26.35
CA VAL A 659 -10.28 -14.89 24.94
C VAL A 659 -10.68 -16.02 23.98
N GLN A 660 -11.66 -16.88 24.34
CA GLN A 660 -12.06 -18.06 23.53
C GLN A 660 -12.40 -17.73 22.06
N GLY A 661 -12.86 -16.49 21.82
CA GLY A 661 -13.04 -15.93 20.49
C GLY A 661 -11.84 -16.02 19.55
N LEU A 662 -10.62 -16.11 20.05
CA LEU A 662 -9.42 -16.16 19.20
C LEU A 662 -8.97 -17.58 18.86
N SER A 663 -9.78 -18.61 19.13
CA SER A 663 -9.36 -20.02 19.08
C SER A 663 -8.89 -20.54 17.72
N SER A 664 -9.19 -19.84 16.63
CA SER A 664 -8.70 -20.15 15.28
C SER A 664 -7.50 -19.31 14.85
N LEU A 665 -7.04 -18.36 15.68
CA LEU A 665 -5.97 -17.44 15.36
C LEU A 665 -4.62 -18.16 15.34
N VAL A 666 -3.98 -18.24 14.17
CA VAL A 666 -2.71 -18.96 13.98
C VAL A 666 -1.49 -18.06 14.13
N SER A 667 -1.58 -16.82 13.65
CA SER A 667 -0.44 -15.89 13.66
C SER A 667 -0.86 -14.43 13.77
N VAL A 668 -0.01 -13.62 14.41
CA VAL A 668 -0.13 -12.15 14.48
C VAL A 668 1.10 -11.49 13.86
N GLY A 669 0.86 -10.57 12.92
CA GLY A 669 1.92 -9.86 12.19
C GLY A 669 2.55 -8.69 12.94
N GLY A 670 1.91 -8.20 14.00
CA GLY A 670 2.42 -7.15 14.90
C GLY A 670 2.51 -7.60 16.35
N ASP A 671 2.18 -6.69 17.27
CA ASP A 671 2.20 -6.91 18.72
C ASP A 671 0.89 -7.55 19.21
N ILE A 672 0.94 -8.30 20.31
CA ILE A 672 -0.22 -8.63 21.15
C ILE A 672 -0.07 -7.89 22.48
N GLU A 673 -1.02 -7.02 22.81
CA GLU A 673 -1.17 -6.41 24.14
C GLU A 673 -2.49 -6.82 24.78
N ILE A 674 -2.41 -7.55 25.90
CA ILE A 674 -3.54 -7.88 26.78
C ILE A 674 -3.31 -7.20 28.13
N SER A 675 -3.93 -6.04 28.35
CA SER A 675 -3.63 -5.25 29.55
C SER A 675 -4.88 -4.72 30.29
N ALA A 676 -4.82 -4.69 31.62
CA ALA A 676 -5.88 -4.14 32.49
C ALA A 676 -7.28 -4.79 32.31
N ASN A 677 -7.32 -6.06 31.92
CA ASN A 677 -8.54 -6.88 31.91
C ASN A 677 -8.62 -7.67 33.23
N TYR A 678 -8.99 -6.99 34.32
CA TYR A 678 -8.84 -7.52 35.69
C TYR A 678 -9.60 -8.81 36.01
N ASN A 679 -10.58 -9.22 35.19
CA ASN A 679 -11.32 -10.48 35.36
C ASN A 679 -10.90 -11.57 34.36
N LEU A 680 -10.00 -11.26 33.42
CA LEU A 680 -9.54 -12.20 32.40
C LEU A 680 -8.69 -13.26 33.08
N ALA A 681 -9.21 -14.48 33.14
CA ALA A 681 -8.61 -15.58 33.90
C ALA A 681 -8.10 -16.73 33.02
N SER A 682 -8.36 -16.71 31.70
CA SER A 682 -7.96 -17.80 30.80
C SER A 682 -7.54 -17.30 29.43
N LEU A 683 -6.43 -17.87 28.93
CA LEU A 683 -5.90 -17.66 27.57
C LEU A 683 -6.19 -18.83 26.62
N GLN A 684 -7.01 -19.79 27.02
CA GLN A 684 -7.32 -21.01 26.24
C GLN A 684 -7.80 -20.77 24.81
N GLY A 685 -8.30 -19.57 24.52
CA GLY A 685 -8.63 -19.14 23.16
C GLY A 685 -7.44 -18.81 22.28
N LEU A 686 -6.18 -18.91 22.73
CA LEU A 686 -5.00 -18.69 21.89
C LEU A 686 -4.31 -20.00 21.50
N GLY A 687 -4.95 -21.16 21.72
CA GLY A 687 -4.30 -22.47 21.60
C GLY A 687 -3.82 -22.85 20.20
N ALA A 688 -4.30 -22.16 19.16
CA ALA A 688 -3.83 -22.33 17.78
C ALA A 688 -2.69 -21.35 17.40
N LEU A 689 -2.38 -20.37 18.24
CA LEU A 689 -1.41 -19.32 17.96
C LEU A 689 0.00 -19.90 17.98
N THR A 690 0.68 -19.88 16.84
CA THR A 690 2.06 -20.38 16.72
C THR A 690 3.09 -19.27 16.74
N THR A 691 2.78 -18.09 16.20
CA THR A 691 3.75 -17.01 16.03
C THR A 691 3.17 -15.62 16.29
N VAL A 692 3.97 -14.77 16.94
CA VAL A 692 3.76 -13.33 17.08
C VAL A 692 5.00 -12.64 16.54
N SER A 693 4.86 -11.84 15.49
CA SER A 693 6.02 -11.22 14.83
C SER A 693 6.63 -10.06 15.64
N GLY A 694 5.82 -9.41 16.49
CA GLY A 694 6.22 -8.32 17.37
C GLY A 694 6.36 -8.73 18.84
N ASP A 695 5.80 -7.90 19.72
CA ASP A 695 5.84 -8.07 21.17
C ASP A 695 4.61 -8.82 21.69
N PHE A 696 4.79 -9.74 22.64
CA PHE A 696 3.69 -10.33 23.42
C PHE A 696 3.70 -9.74 24.83
N ARG A 697 2.71 -8.92 25.16
CA ARG A 697 2.61 -8.20 26.44
C ARG A 697 1.32 -8.55 27.17
N ILE A 698 1.45 -9.00 28.42
CA ILE A 698 0.31 -9.29 29.29
C ILE A 698 0.49 -8.71 30.69
N TYR A 699 -0.41 -7.80 31.07
CA TYR A 699 -0.34 -7.09 32.35
C TYR A 699 -1.70 -6.91 33.02
N HIS A 700 -1.73 -6.90 34.35
CA HIS A 700 -2.94 -6.63 35.13
C HIS A 700 -4.19 -7.46 34.74
N THR A 701 -4.01 -8.78 34.59
CA THR A 701 -5.06 -9.79 34.35
C THR A 701 -5.24 -10.68 35.59
N ALA A 702 -6.27 -11.54 35.58
CA ALA A 702 -6.51 -12.57 36.59
C ALA A 702 -5.96 -13.95 36.21
N CYS A 703 -5.27 -14.08 35.06
CA CYS A 703 -4.64 -15.33 34.63
C CYS A 703 -3.60 -15.78 35.66
N ASP A 704 -3.73 -17.03 36.13
CA ASP A 704 -2.80 -17.67 37.06
C ASP A 704 -1.77 -18.58 36.38
N ASP A 705 -1.98 -18.89 35.09
CA ASP A 705 -1.07 -19.53 34.17
C ASP A 705 -1.23 -19.00 32.73
N PHE A 706 -0.56 -19.64 31.76
CA PHE A 706 -0.61 -19.35 30.33
C PHE A 706 -1.20 -20.50 29.51
N SER A 707 -1.98 -21.37 30.16
CA SER A 707 -2.65 -22.49 29.48
C SER A 707 -3.52 -21.93 28.34
N GLY A 708 -3.35 -22.47 27.14
CA GLY A 708 -3.83 -21.89 25.89
C GLY A 708 -2.76 -21.28 25.00
N LEU A 709 -1.48 -21.27 25.38
CA LEU A 709 -0.38 -20.84 24.51
C LEU A 709 0.53 -22.00 24.08
N GLU A 710 0.10 -23.25 24.27
CA GLU A 710 0.96 -24.43 24.09
C GLU A 710 1.50 -24.57 22.65
N SER A 711 0.85 -23.97 21.66
CA SER A 711 1.32 -23.98 20.26
C SER A 711 2.30 -22.86 19.92
N LEU A 712 2.50 -21.88 20.80
CA LEU A 712 3.29 -20.69 20.55
C LEU A 712 4.79 -21.04 20.58
N THR A 713 5.45 -20.94 19.44
CA THR A 713 6.90 -21.20 19.31
C THR A 713 7.72 -19.94 19.20
N SER A 714 7.17 -18.85 18.64
CA SER A 714 7.95 -17.63 18.38
C SER A 714 7.25 -16.34 18.78
N VAL A 715 7.99 -15.47 19.48
CA VAL A 715 7.69 -14.06 19.74
C VAL A 715 8.86 -13.23 19.20
N GLY A 716 8.67 -12.52 18.10
CA GLY A 716 9.75 -11.93 17.31
C GLY A 716 10.57 -10.85 18.02
N ASN A 717 10.04 -10.20 19.07
CA ASN A 717 10.79 -9.19 19.81
C ASN A 717 10.68 -9.36 21.33
N TYR A 718 9.58 -8.95 21.96
CA TYR A 718 9.53 -8.84 23.42
C TYR A 718 8.40 -9.65 24.06
N LEU A 719 8.74 -10.64 24.90
CA LEU A 719 7.81 -11.27 25.83
C LEU A 719 7.82 -10.53 27.17
N ALA A 720 6.67 -10.01 27.58
CA ALA A 720 6.55 -9.20 28.78
C ALA A 720 5.36 -9.60 29.65
N ILE A 721 5.66 -10.05 30.87
CA ILE A 721 4.67 -10.58 31.81
C ILE A 721 4.73 -9.82 33.13
N SER A 722 3.62 -9.18 33.49
CA SER A 722 3.44 -8.49 34.77
C SER A 722 2.04 -8.66 35.34
N ASN A 723 1.81 -9.79 36.00
CA ASN A 723 0.54 -10.17 36.59
C ASN A 723 0.75 -10.77 38.00
N ASN A 724 0.14 -10.14 39.01
CA ASN A 724 0.21 -10.65 40.38
C ASN A 724 -0.47 -12.03 40.55
N ALA A 725 -1.40 -12.41 39.66
CA ALA A 725 -2.11 -13.68 39.74
C ALA A 725 -1.28 -14.88 39.25
N VAL A 726 -0.29 -14.66 38.37
CA VAL A 726 0.52 -15.71 37.76
C VAL A 726 1.29 -16.50 38.82
N THR A 727 1.07 -17.81 38.84
CA THR A 727 1.72 -18.78 39.73
C THR A 727 2.73 -19.67 38.99
N THR A 728 2.49 -19.92 37.70
CA THR A 728 3.34 -20.68 36.79
C THR A 728 3.32 -20.07 35.39
N LEU A 729 4.33 -20.37 34.58
CA LEU A 729 4.39 -20.03 33.16
C LEU A 729 3.92 -21.17 32.24
N ASN A 730 3.23 -22.18 32.79
CA ASN A 730 2.70 -23.30 32.01
C ASN A 730 1.88 -22.81 30.82
N GLY A 731 2.08 -23.44 29.66
CA GLY A 731 1.58 -23.02 28.36
C GLY A 731 2.65 -22.38 27.48
N LEU A 732 3.80 -21.97 28.02
CA LEU A 732 4.92 -21.40 27.24
C LEU A 732 6.03 -22.41 26.93
N GLU A 733 5.83 -23.70 27.20
CA GLU A 733 6.89 -24.73 27.10
C GLU A 733 7.47 -24.86 25.70
N ASN A 734 6.71 -24.59 24.65
CA ASN A 734 7.16 -24.72 23.26
C ASN A 734 7.76 -23.42 22.70
N LEU A 735 7.80 -22.34 23.48
CA LEU A 735 8.41 -21.08 23.05
C LEU A 735 9.93 -21.25 23.01
N ASP A 736 10.50 -21.18 21.80
CA ASP A 736 11.94 -21.31 21.57
C ASP A 736 12.57 -20.02 21.02
N GLN A 737 11.81 -19.20 20.30
CA GLN A 737 12.31 -17.96 19.68
C GLN A 737 11.77 -16.72 20.37
N VAL A 738 12.62 -15.98 21.10
CA VAL A 738 12.32 -14.63 21.60
C VAL A 738 13.58 -13.78 21.79
N ASN A 739 13.51 -12.48 21.47
CA ASN A 739 14.66 -11.60 21.63
C ASN A 739 14.77 -11.04 23.05
N ARG A 740 13.67 -10.72 23.70
CA ARG A 740 13.68 -10.10 25.03
C ARG A 740 12.64 -10.72 25.94
N ILE A 741 13.05 -11.01 27.17
CA ILE A 741 12.15 -11.49 28.23
C ILE A 741 12.10 -10.44 29.35
N SER A 742 10.90 -10.10 29.79
CA SER A 742 10.67 -9.32 31.01
C SER A 742 9.61 -9.94 31.89
N LEU A 743 10.03 -10.40 33.06
CA LEU A 743 9.19 -10.92 34.12
C LEU A 743 9.23 -9.91 35.27
N GLY A 744 8.19 -9.09 35.37
CA GLY A 744 8.12 -7.99 36.33
C GLY A 744 6.91 -8.09 37.25
N GLY A 745 7.04 -8.04 38.57
CA GLY A 745 5.87 -7.88 39.44
C GLY A 745 4.90 -9.07 39.45
N ASN A 746 5.40 -10.30 39.34
CA ASN A 746 4.61 -11.52 39.45
C ASN A 746 4.76 -12.09 40.87
N ASP A 747 3.96 -11.57 41.80
CA ASP A 747 4.11 -11.82 43.25
C ASP A 747 3.99 -13.30 43.66
N ASN A 748 3.30 -14.13 42.88
CA ASN A 748 3.05 -15.54 43.18
C ASN A 748 3.83 -16.53 42.30
N LEU A 749 4.64 -16.05 41.35
CA LEU A 749 5.43 -16.91 40.46
C LEU A 749 6.60 -17.53 41.23
N VAL A 750 6.74 -18.86 41.20
CA VAL A 750 7.75 -19.59 41.99
C VAL A 750 8.89 -20.16 41.15
N ASP A 751 8.60 -20.56 39.92
CA ASP A 751 9.53 -21.14 38.96
C ASP A 751 9.25 -20.65 37.54
N ILE A 752 10.27 -20.69 36.68
CA ILE A 752 10.16 -20.33 35.26
C ILE A 752 10.59 -21.49 34.37
N SER A 753 10.38 -22.73 34.84
CA SER A 753 10.81 -23.94 34.13
C SER A 753 10.19 -24.06 32.73
N SER A 754 8.98 -23.53 32.53
CA SER A 754 8.30 -23.49 31.23
C SER A 754 9.02 -22.66 30.16
N LEU A 755 10.07 -21.90 30.49
CA LEU A 755 10.89 -21.17 29.51
C LEU A 755 12.19 -21.93 29.15
N SER A 756 12.26 -23.23 29.44
CA SER A 756 13.48 -24.04 29.25
C SER A 756 13.93 -24.12 27.79
N ASN A 757 12.97 -24.09 26.86
CA ASN A 757 13.22 -24.32 25.43
C ASN A 757 13.66 -23.07 24.67
N ILE A 758 13.73 -21.91 25.34
CA ILE A 758 14.20 -20.66 24.75
C ILE A 758 15.64 -20.82 24.24
N ASP A 759 15.83 -20.55 22.95
CA ASP A 759 17.15 -20.39 22.36
C ASP A 759 17.82 -19.14 22.92
N TYR A 760 18.73 -19.36 23.86
CA TYR A 760 19.44 -18.33 24.57
C TYR A 760 20.35 -17.48 23.67
N LEU A 761 20.67 -17.94 22.46
CA LEU A 761 21.47 -17.18 21.50
C LEU A 761 20.68 -16.04 20.86
N ASN A 762 19.34 -16.14 20.82
CA ASN A 762 18.48 -15.08 20.29
C ASN A 762 18.13 -14.02 21.34
N LEU A 763 18.34 -14.31 22.63
CA LEU A 763 18.12 -13.34 23.70
C LEU A 763 19.10 -12.17 23.60
N THR A 764 18.56 -10.96 23.46
CA THR A 764 19.30 -9.68 23.54
C THR A 764 19.20 -9.04 24.90
N ASP A 765 18.08 -9.23 25.61
CA ASP A 765 17.90 -8.69 26.95
C ASP A 765 17.05 -9.58 27.88
N LEU A 766 17.46 -9.64 29.15
CA LEU A 766 16.73 -10.36 30.21
C LEU A 766 16.42 -9.46 31.42
N TYR A 767 15.13 -9.25 31.71
CA TYR A 767 14.66 -8.47 32.85
C TYR A 767 13.85 -9.37 33.79
N ILE A 768 14.32 -9.57 35.03
CA ILE A 768 13.59 -10.32 36.05
C ILE A 768 13.57 -9.48 37.32
N GLN A 769 12.44 -8.87 37.66
CA GLN A 769 12.35 -7.88 38.75
C GLN A 769 11.03 -7.97 39.51
N GLY A 770 11.06 -7.73 40.82
CA GLY A 770 9.84 -7.68 41.63
C GLY A 770 9.02 -8.98 41.65
N ASN A 771 9.65 -10.15 41.56
CA ASN A 771 8.98 -11.45 41.69
C ASN A 771 9.34 -12.11 43.04
N PRO A 772 8.74 -11.70 44.17
CA PRO A 772 9.20 -12.04 45.52
C PRO A 772 9.18 -13.54 45.86
N GLN A 773 8.39 -14.36 45.18
CA GLN A 773 8.32 -15.82 45.38
C GLN A 773 9.18 -16.63 44.40
N LEU A 774 9.77 -15.99 43.38
CA LEU A 774 10.53 -16.68 42.34
C LEU A 774 11.86 -17.17 42.91
N SER A 775 12.02 -18.49 43.02
CA SER A 775 13.22 -19.14 43.56
C SER A 775 13.91 -20.10 42.60
N ALA A 776 13.23 -20.54 41.54
CA ALA A 776 13.78 -21.42 40.52
C ALA A 776 13.84 -20.69 39.17
N CYS A 777 14.99 -20.11 38.85
CA CYS A 777 15.25 -19.37 37.60
C CYS A 777 16.56 -19.75 36.91
N ASN A 778 17.23 -20.81 37.41
CA ASN A 778 18.45 -21.37 36.87
C ASN A 778 18.16 -22.43 35.79
N ILE A 779 17.29 -22.09 34.83
CA ILE A 779 17.03 -22.94 33.66
C ILE A 779 18.20 -22.83 32.68
N ALA A 780 18.45 -23.88 31.88
CA ALA A 780 19.61 -23.97 30.99
C ALA A 780 19.74 -22.75 30.05
N SER A 781 18.64 -22.31 29.44
CA SER A 781 18.59 -21.14 28.57
C SER A 781 19.08 -19.86 29.27
N ILE A 782 18.59 -19.58 30.48
CA ILE A 782 19.02 -18.41 31.26
C ILE A 782 20.44 -18.55 31.78
N CYS A 783 20.84 -19.75 32.22
CA CYS A 783 22.20 -20.04 32.67
C CYS A 783 23.23 -19.80 31.56
N ASN A 784 22.94 -20.30 30.36
CA ASN A 784 23.78 -20.14 29.18
C ASN A 784 23.84 -18.67 28.75
N TYR A 785 22.70 -17.98 28.69
CA TYR A 785 22.64 -16.55 28.38
C TYR A 785 23.52 -15.74 29.34
N LEU A 786 23.31 -15.88 30.66
CA LEU A 786 24.06 -15.13 31.67
C LEU A 786 25.57 -15.46 31.71
N SER A 787 25.99 -16.57 31.10
CA SER A 787 27.39 -16.98 31.00
C SER A 787 28.11 -16.38 29.79
N LEU A 788 27.40 -15.72 28.87
CA LEU A 788 27.99 -15.03 27.72
C LEU A 788 28.66 -13.71 28.13
N ASP A 789 29.69 -13.31 27.40
CA ASP A 789 30.35 -12.02 27.61
C ASP A 789 29.47 -10.84 27.16
N ASN A 790 29.36 -9.79 27.99
CA ASN A 790 28.64 -8.53 27.71
C ASN A 790 27.12 -8.66 27.50
N VAL A 791 26.45 -9.58 28.19
CA VAL A 791 24.99 -9.66 28.16
C VAL A 791 24.30 -8.41 28.73
N SER A 792 23.12 -8.10 28.19
CA SER A 792 22.21 -7.10 28.75
C SER A 792 21.22 -7.80 29.66
N SER A 793 21.40 -7.68 30.97
CA SER A 793 20.47 -8.21 31.96
C SER A 793 20.23 -7.23 33.10
N SER A 794 19.03 -7.29 33.65
CA SER A 794 18.64 -6.50 34.81
C SER A 794 17.83 -7.36 35.75
N ILE A 795 18.56 -8.09 36.60
CA ILE A 795 18.03 -9.04 37.58
C ILE A 795 18.26 -8.45 38.98
N ASN A 796 17.24 -7.78 39.53
CA ASN A 796 17.31 -7.16 40.85
C ASN A 796 15.93 -6.62 41.29
N VAL A 797 15.87 -5.99 42.47
CA VAL A 797 14.74 -5.20 42.99
C VAL A 797 13.56 -6.06 43.43
N PHE A 798 13.79 -6.98 44.38
CA PHE A 798 12.77 -7.76 45.11
C PHE A 798 12.35 -9.13 44.52
N ASN A 799 13.27 -9.88 43.89
CA ASN A 799 13.02 -11.29 43.59
C ASN A 799 13.25 -12.21 44.82
N GLY A 800 12.72 -13.43 44.75
CA GLY A 800 12.96 -14.50 45.72
C GLY A 800 14.42 -14.98 45.76
N VAL A 801 14.79 -15.65 46.85
CA VAL A 801 16.17 -16.16 47.08
C VAL A 801 16.52 -17.19 46.01
N GLY A 802 17.71 -17.05 45.40
CA GLY A 802 18.12 -17.84 44.22
C GLY A 802 18.04 -17.05 42.92
N CYS A 803 17.17 -16.04 42.85
CA CYS A 803 16.89 -15.24 41.64
C CYS A 803 17.11 -13.73 41.84
N GLN A 804 17.85 -13.34 42.88
CA GLN A 804 17.95 -11.94 43.30
C GLN A 804 18.93 -11.10 42.47
N ASN A 805 19.89 -11.77 41.83
CA ASN A 805 20.88 -11.18 40.94
C ASN A 805 21.55 -12.26 40.10
N GLU A 806 22.29 -11.84 39.08
CA GLU A 806 23.01 -12.71 38.15
C GLU A 806 23.97 -13.66 38.88
N GLU A 807 24.69 -13.19 39.91
CA GLU A 807 25.63 -14.02 40.67
C GLU A 807 24.93 -15.18 41.39
N GLN A 808 23.76 -14.96 42.00
CA GLN A 808 22.99 -16.04 42.63
C GLN A 808 22.50 -17.06 41.61
N ILE A 809 22.01 -16.59 40.46
CA ILE A 809 21.54 -17.47 39.37
C ILE A 809 22.72 -18.27 38.84
N LEU A 810 23.83 -17.62 38.49
CA LEU A 810 25.04 -18.28 38.00
C LEU A 810 25.66 -19.26 39.01
N ASN A 811 25.55 -19.00 40.31
CA ASN A 811 25.97 -19.96 41.34
C ASN A 811 25.05 -21.18 41.42
N LEU A 812 23.77 -21.04 41.09
CA LEU A 812 22.85 -22.18 40.90
C LEU A 812 23.06 -22.86 39.54
N CYS A 813 23.55 -22.11 38.54
CA CYS A 813 23.96 -22.62 37.22
C CYS A 813 25.36 -23.23 37.20
N ALA A 814 26.16 -23.06 38.26
CA ALA A 814 27.49 -23.63 38.36
C ALA A 814 27.35 -25.15 38.41
N THR A 815 27.36 -25.74 37.22
CA THR A 815 27.27 -27.16 36.93
C THR A 815 28.53 -27.84 37.43
N GLU A 816 28.57 -28.10 38.71
CA GLU A 816 29.27 -29.26 39.24
C GLU A 816 28.52 -30.50 38.70
N THR A 817 28.59 -30.83 37.40
CA THR A 817 28.01 -32.10 36.90
C THR A 817 28.79 -33.27 37.47
N ASN A 818 28.11 -34.35 37.83
CA ASN A 818 28.82 -35.57 38.19
C ASN A 818 29.48 -36.16 36.94
N GLN A 819 30.69 -36.68 37.08
CA GLN A 819 31.47 -37.25 35.99
C GLN A 819 31.73 -38.73 36.27
N ILE A 820 31.46 -39.59 35.29
CA ILE A 820 31.95 -40.97 35.26
C ILE A 820 32.93 -41.07 34.09
N SER A 821 34.20 -41.33 34.37
CA SER A 821 35.24 -41.53 33.36
C SER A 821 35.92 -42.88 33.53
N GLY A 822 36.69 -43.32 32.54
CA GLY A 822 37.45 -44.55 32.61
C GLY A 822 38.07 -44.91 31.27
N ILE A 823 38.78 -46.03 31.23
CA ILE A 823 39.36 -46.61 30.02
C ILE A 823 38.76 -48.00 29.78
N ILE A 824 38.48 -48.32 28.53
CA ILE A 824 38.08 -49.67 28.10
C ILE A 824 39.24 -50.38 27.40
N THR A 825 39.56 -51.60 27.84
CA THR A 825 40.62 -52.45 27.25
C THR A 825 40.10 -53.82 26.82
N TYR A 826 40.79 -54.46 25.87
CA TYR A 826 40.49 -55.80 25.36
C TYR A 826 41.50 -56.84 25.84
N ASP A 827 41.03 -57.80 26.64
CA ASP A 827 41.78 -58.94 27.20
C ASP A 827 41.75 -60.11 26.19
N ASP A 828 42.68 -60.10 25.23
CA ASP A 828 42.77 -61.10 24.17
C ASP A 828 43.39 -62.43 24.66
N ASP A 829 44.33 -62.38 25.60
CA ASP A 829 45.07 -63.57 26.06
C ASP A 829 44.45 -64.25 27.30
N GLY A 830 43.43 -63.63 27.88
CA GLY A 830 42.65 -64.14 29.01
C GLY A 830 43.39 -64.08 30.34
N ASP A 831 44.39 -63.19 30.47
CA ASP A 831 45.12 -62.96 31.72
C ASP A 831 44.55 -61.80 32.56
N GLY A 832 43.56 -61.09 32.01
CA GLY A 832 42.79 -60.02 32.64
C GLY A 832 43.43 -58.65 32.43
N CYS A 833 42.60 -57.64 32.15
CA CYS A 833 43.05 -56.31 31.70
C CYS A 833 44.25 -55.69 32.45
N ASP A 834 45.44 -55.81 31.86
CA ASP A 834 46.71 -55.26 32.30
C ASP A 834 47.23 -54.18 31.32
N ALA A 835 48.44 -53.65 31.59
CA ALA A 835 48.99 -52.54 30.80
C ALA A 835 49.45 -52.95 29.38
N GLY A 836 49.41 -54.24 29.05
CA GLY A 836 49.70 -54.81 27.74
C GLY A 836 48.47 -54.97 26.85
N ASP A 837 47.27 -54.83 27.39
CA ASP A 837 46.02 -54.93 26.65
C ASP A 837 45.73 -53.70 25.79
N VAL A 838 44.98 -53.94 24.71
CA VAL A 838 44.69 -52.91 23.71
C VAL A 838 43.54 -52.05 24.19
N ASN A 839 43.72 -50.72 24.16
CA ASN A 839 42.65 -49.77 24.41
C ASN A 839 41.61 -49.83 23.27
N LEU A 840 40.34 -49.90 23.61
CA LEU A 840 39.25 -50.02 22.65
C LEU A 840 38.59 -48.68 22.38
N GLN A 841 38.72 -48.20 21.14
CA GLN A 841 38.04 -47.00 20.64
C GLN A 841 36.64 -47.32 20.11
N SER A 842 35.77 -46.31 20.04
CA SER A 842 34.41 -46.39 19.49
C SER A 842 33.49 -47.41 20.18
N ILE A 843 33.76 -47.76 21.45
CA ILE A 843 32.84 -48.57 22.26
C ILE A 843 31.86 -47.63 22.95
N GLN A 844 30.56 -47.89 22.79
CA GLN A 844 29.52 -47.10 23.46
C GLN A 844 29.48 -47.46 24.94
N VAL A 845 29.42 -46.45 25.80
CA VAL A 845 29.33 -46.56 27.25
C VAL A 845 28.10 -45.79 27.71
N ASN A 846 27.22 -46.48 28.44
CA ASN A 846 25.94 -45.96 28.89
C ASN A 846 25.89 -45.89 30.42
N ALA A 847 25.30 -44.82 30.95
CA ALA A 847 24.92 -44.66 32.36
C ALA A 847 23.41 -44.47 32.47
N GLU A 848 22.73 -45.45 33.06
CA GLU A 848 21.27 -45.54 33.09
C GLU A 848 20.70 -45.37 34.50
N SER A 849 19.66 -44.55 34.66
CA SER A 849 18.84 -44.44 35.87
C SER A 849 17.37 -44.78 35.58
N SER A 850 16.48 -44.66 36.58
CA SER A 850 15.03 -44.83 36.36
C SER A 850 14.40 -43.76 35.45
N ASP A 851 14.99 -42.57 35.40
CA ASP A 851 14.38 -41.37 34.81
C ASP A 851 15.26 -40.68 33.75
N SER A 852 16.53 -41.08 33.63
CA SER A 852 17.50 -40.46 32.72
C SER A 852 18.52 -41.47 32.21
N LEU A 853 19.00 -41.23 31.00
CA LEU A 853 20.00 -42.06 30.35
C LEU A 853 21.01 -41.18 29.64
N PHE A 854 22.29 -41.51 29.83
CA PHE A 854 23.43 -40.81 29.23
C PHE A 854 24.32 -41.82 28.51
N GLY A 855 24.83 -41.47 27.34
CA GLY A 855 25.74 -42.31 26.55
C GLY A 855 26.92 -41.52 25.99
N THR A 856 28.03 -42.18 25.75
CA THR A 856 29.21 -41.64 25.04
C THR A 856 29.94 -42.78 24.32
N PHE A 857 30.93 -42.44 23.48
CA PHE A 857 31.82 -43.42 22.85
C PHE A 857 33.25 -43.23 23.37
N THR A 858 33.99 -44.32 23.51
CA THR A 858 35.42 -44.25 23.85
C THR A 858 36.22 -43.58 22.73
N ASP A 859 37.20 -42.76 23.12
CA ASP A 859 38.14 -42.13 22.20
C ASP A 859 39.25 -43.09 21.73
N GLN A 860 40.19 -42.59 20.93
CA GLN A 860 41.32 -43.36 20.39
C GLN A 860 42.24 -43.97 21.47
N ASP A 861 42.23 -43.43 22.69
CA ASP A 861 42.98 -43.92 23.83
C ASP A 861 42.14 -44.88 24.69
N GLY A 862 40.94 -45.23 24.24
CA GLY A 862 39.95 -46.06 24.94
C GLY A 862 39.28 -45.35 26.10
N ALA A 863 39.49 -44.04 26.27
CA ALA A 863 38.94 -43.28 27.37
C ALA A 863 37.50 -42.84 27.08
N TYR A 864 36.65 -42.87 28.09
CA TYR A 864 35.29 -42.34 28.02
C TYR A 864 35.04 -41.32 29.14
N LEU A 865 34.09 -40.41 28.90
CA LEU A 865 33.65 -39.40 29.87
C LEU A 865 32.15 -39.18 29.74
N LEU A 866 31.41 -39.46 30.80
CA LEU A 866 29.97 -39.24 30.93
C LEU A 866 29.71 -38.14 31.95
N TYR A 867 28.82 -37.21 31.61
CA TYR A 867 28.28 -36.21 32.54
C TYR A 867 26.87 -36.65 32.96
N VAL A 868 26.66 -36.87 34.26
CA VAL A 868 25.40 -37.37 34.81
C VAL A 868 24.84 -36.43 35.88
N SER A 869 23.51 -36.48 36.06
CA SER A 869 22.82 -35.72 37.09
C SER A 869 23.02 -36.33 38.50
N GLU A 870 22.34 -35.79 39.51
CA GLU A 870 22.12 -36.52 40.76
C GLU A 870 21.23 -37.75 40.49
N GLY A 871 21.46 -38.85 41.20
CA GLY A 871 20.74 -40.11 40.98
C GLY A 871 21.60 -41.37 41.15
N GLU A 872 20.94 -42.52 41.06
CA GLU A 872 21.59 -43.83 40.99
C GLU A 872 21.73 -44.23 39.52
N PHE A 873 22.96 -44.48 39.07
CA PHE A 873 23.27 -44.82 37.67
C PHE A 873 23.95 -46.18 37.57
N THR A 874 23.49 -47.00 36.62
CA THR A 874 24.15 -48.25 36.22
C THR A 874 25.00 -47.99 34.99
N LEU A 875 26.31 -48.22 35.10
CA LEU A 875 27.28 -48.10 34.02
C LEU A 875 27.46 -49.42 33.28
N ASN A 876 27.28 -49.39 31.96
CA ASN A 876 27.43 -50.53 31.05
C ASN A 876 28.23 -50.11 29.82
N ALA A 877 29.01 -51.04 29.25
CA ALA A 877 29.59 -50.88 27.92
C ALA A 877 28.84 -51.79 26.94
N GLU A 878 28.41 -51.24 25.81
CA GLU A 878 27.63 -51.96 24.81
C GLU A 878 28.57 -52.80 23.93
N VAL A 879 28.48 -54.11 24.10
CA VAL A 879 29.20 -55.12 23.31
C VAL A 879 28.27 -56.27 22.98
N ASN A 880 28.55 -56.99 21.89
CA ASN A 880 27.78 -58.19 21.56
C ASN A 880 27.95 -59.25 22.68
N SER A 881 26.89 -59.41 23.48
CA SER A 881 26.88 -60.31 24.64
C SER A 881 26.98 -61.80 24.31
N GLU A 882 26.87 -62.20 23.04
CA GLU A 882 27.14 -63.57 22.59
C GLU A 882 28.63 -63.83 22.34
N MET A 883 29.40 -62.78 22.01
CA MET A 883 30.83 -62.85 21.67
C MET A 883 31.74 -62.37 22.79
N PHE A 884 31.31 -61.36 23.55
CA PHE A 884 32.13 -60.65 24.53
C PHE A 884 31.44 -60.52 25.88
N SER A 885 32.24 -60.34 26.92
CA SER A 885 31.77 -60.01 28.27
C SER A 885 32.54 -58.84 28.85
N THR A 886 31.88 -58.06 29.70
CA THR A 886 32.46 -56.89 30.38
C THR A 886 32.77 -57.20 31.84
N SER A 887 33.91 -56.73 32.34
CA SER A 887 34.34 -56.86 33.73
C SER A 887 34.90 -55.52 34.25
N PRO A 888 34.40 -54.97 35.37
CA PRO A 888 33.27 -55.48 36.14
C PRO A 888 31.93 -55.21 35.43
N SER A 889 31.04 -56.20 35.40
CA SER A 889 29.70 -56.05 34.80
C SER A 889 28.78 -55.20 35.69
N ASN A 890 27.94 -54.36 35.10
CA ASN A 890 26.82 -53.62 35.75
C ASN A 890 27.23 -52.86 37.02
N GLN A 891 28.08 -51.82 36.89
CA GLN A 891 28.51 -51.02 38.05
C GLN A 891 27.45 -49.99 38.42
N ILE A 892 27.13 -49.86 39.71
CA ILE A 892 26.12 -48.91 40.20
C ILE A 892 26.83 -47.80 40.98
N PHE A 893 26.55 -46.55 40.62
CA PHE A 893 27.06 -45.34 41.26
C PHE A 893 25.92 -44.48 41.78
N GLU A 894 26.05 -43.98 43.01
CA GLU A 894 25.03 -43.12 43.65
C GLU A 894 25.59 -41.70 43.82
N PHE A 895 24.97 -40.74 43.15
CA PHE A 895 25.34 -39.33 43.21
C PHE A 895 24.29 -38.53 44.00
N ASN A 896 24.60 -38.26 45.27
CA ASN A 896 23.72 -37.55 46.20
C ASN A 896 23.80 -36.01 46.11
N ASN A 897 24.72 -35.52 45.28
CA ASN A 897 25.03 -34.13 45.09
C ASN A 897 25.77 -33.97 43.75
N LEU A 898 25.73 -32.78 43.18
CA LEU A 898 26.49 -32.34 42.02
C LEU A 898 28.02 -32.19 42.35
N GLY A 899 28.90 -32.53 41.40
CA GLY A 899 30.35 -32.25 41.43
C GLY A 899 31.30 -33.40 41.66
N ASN A 900 30.77 -34.62 41.71
CA ASN A 900 31.57 -35.80 42.01
C ASN A 900 32.21 -36.36 40.74
N GLN A 901 33.45 -36.82 40.85
CA GLN A 901 34.17 -37.50 39.77
C GLN A 901 34.42 -38.95 40.16
N ILE A 902 34.03 -39.89 39.31
CA ILE A 902 34.24 -41.33 39.46
C ILE A 902 35.06 -41.81 38.28
N GLU A 903 36.11 -42.58 38.55
CA GLU A 903 36.93 -43.26 37.55
C GLU A 903 36.67 -44.78 37.63
N GLN A 904 36.20 -45.40 36.54
CA GLN A 904 35.86 -46.81 36.45
C GLN A 904 36.37 -47.41 35.12
N ASN A 905 37.45 -48.18 35.15
CA ASN A 905 37.89 -48.89 33.94
C ASN A 905 37.00 -50.13 33.69
N LEU A 906 36.77 -50.46 32.41
CA LEU A 906 36.02 -51.64 31.99
C LEU A 906 36.93 -52.54 31.13
N CYS A 907 36.81 -53.85 31.32
CA CYS A 907 37.59 -54.86 30.61
C CYS A 907 36.66 -55.69 29.73
N ILE A 908 36.95 -55.80 28.44
CA ILE A 908 36.22 -56.65 27.49
C ILE A 908 37.03 -57.90 27.20
N ALA A 909 36.44 -59.08 27.37
CA ALA A 909 37.08 -60.36 27.06
C ALA A 909 36.18 -61.23 26.17
N PRO A 910 36.75 -62.02 25.23
CA PRO A 910 35.96 -62.90 24.37
C PRO A 910 35.42 -64.11 25.15
N ILE A 911 34.14 -64.43 24.95
CA ILE A 911 33.49 -65.63 25.54
C ILE A 911 33.21 -66.72 24.49
N ALA A 912 33.23 -66.37 23.21
CA ALA A 912 33.18 -67.27 22.06
C ALA A 912 34.24 -66.84 21.04
N LEU A 913 34.73 -67.75 20.19
CA LEU A 913 35.68 -67.45 19.10
C LEU A 913 34.94 -67.53 17.77
N LEU A 914 34.54 -66.37 17.26
CA LEU A 914 33.73 -66.21 16.06
C LEU A 914 34.44 -65.27 15.07
N ASN A 915 34.47 -65.66 13.80
CA ASN A 915 34.98 -64.82 12.73
C ASN A 915 33.85 -63.87 12.31
N ASN A 916 34.07 -62.56 12.32
CA ASN A 916 33.05 -61.63 11.83
C ASN A 916 33.68 -60.34 11.29
N LEU A 917 33.58 -60.11 9.98
CA LEU A 917 34.19 -59.02 9.23
C LEU A 917 33.13 -58.21 8.49
N SER A 918 33.04 -56.93 8.80
CA SER A 918 32.13 -56.01 8.10
C SER A 918 32.92 -55.07 7.17
N VAL A 919 32.26 -54.61 6.10
CA VAL A 919 32.77 -53.58 5.20
C VAL A 919 31.69 -52.55 4.88
N ALA A 920 32.08 -51.29 4.72
CA ALA A 920 31.22 -50.20 4.27
C ALA A 920 31.98 -49.26 3.33
N ILE A 921 31.24 -48.54 2.48
CA ILE A 921 31.77 -47.47 1.62
C ILE A 921 31.13 -46.17 2.06
N TYR A 922 31.94 -45.21 2.50
CA TYR A 922 31.48 -43.85 2.77
C TYR A 922 31.97 -42.92 1.66
N PRO A 923 31.08 -42.12 1.04
CA PRO A 923 31.53 -41.05 0.17
C PRO A 923 32.22 -39.96 1.00
N SER A 924 33.25 -39.35 0.44
CA SER A 924 33.93 -38.21 1.08
C SER A 924 33.16 -36.91 0.84
N PHE A 925 33.83 -35.77 1.00
CA PHE A 925 33.25 -34.43 0.79
C PHE A 925 32.79 -34.15 -0.63
N ASP A 926 33.42 -34.76 -1.63
CA ASP A 926 33.10 -34.54 -3.04
C ASP A 926 32.05 -35.53 -3.53
N ASN A 927 30.77 -35.14 -3.48
CA ASN A 927 29.71 -35.84 -4.22
C ASN A 927 30.09 -35.96 -5.71
N PRO A 928 29.71 -37.06 -6.38
CA PRO A 928 30.07 -37.27 -7.77
C PRO A 928 29.46 -36.19 -8.67
N ARG A 929 30.32 -35.35 -9.25
CA ARG A 929 29.95 -34.26 -10.17
C ARG A 929 30.61 -34.46 -11.53
N PRO A 930 29.89 -34.37 -12.66
CA PRO A 930 30.48 -34.63 -13.97
C PRO A 930 31.71 -33.75 -14.25
N GLY A 931 32.85 -34.38 -14.54
CA GLY A 931 34.11 -33.71 -14.85
C GLY A 931 35.00 -33.35 -13.66
N PHE A 932 34.59 -33.68 -12.43
CA PHE A 932 35.35 -33.42 -11.19
C PHE A 932 35.84 -34.72 -10.56
N ASN A 933 36.76 -34.60 -9.59
CA ASN A 933 37.17 -35.75 -8.79
C ASN A 933 36.11 -36.05 -7.72
N THR A 934 36.00 -37.32 -7.36
CA THR A 934 35.21 -37.80 -6.22
C THR A 934 36.07 -38.79 -5.43
N LYS A 935 35.80 -38.93 -4.14
CA LYS A 935 36.60 -39.77 -3.23
C LYS A 935 35.68 -40.66 -2.42
N TYR A 936 36.14 -41.89 -2.17
CA TYR A 936 35.47 -42.88 -1.36
C TYR A 936 36.40 -43.34 -0.24
N GLN A 937 35.86 -43.57 0.94
CA GLN A 937 36.54 -44.25 2.02
C GLN A 937 35.96 -45.64 2.18
N LEU A 938 36.80 -46.65 1.96
CA LEU A 938 36.48 -48.05 2.18
C LEU A 938 36.86 -48.41 3.61
N VAL A 939 35.87 -48.63 4.46
CA VAL A 939 36.03 -48.93 5.89
C VAL A 939 35.76 -50.41 6.10
N TYR A 940 36.67 -51.12 6.77
CA TYR A 940 36.47 -52.51 7.13
C TYR A 940 36.96 -52.79 8.53
N ASN A 941 36.20 -53.61 9.26
CA ASN A 941 36.40 -53.86 10.67
C ASN A 941 36.17 -55.32 11.03
N ASN A 942 36.85 -55.78 12.07
CA ASN A 942 36.62 -57.08 12.66
C ASN A 942 35.72 -56.93 13.89
N ILE A 943 34.44 -57.21 13.71
CA ILE A 943 33.44 -57.20 14.78
C ILE A 943 33.33 -58.56 15.50
N GLY A 944 34.12 -59.54 15.05
CA GLY A 944 34.27 -60.84 15.67
C GLY A 944 35.35 -60.87 16.74
N SER A 945 35.49 -62.02 17.39
CA SER A 945 36.41 -62.24 18.52
C SER A 945 37.70 -62.98 18.14
N THR A 946 37.94 -63.20 16.85
CA THR A 946 39.15 -63.85 16.33
C THR A 946 39.92 -62.91 15.42
N GLN A 947 41.24 -62.84 15.57
CA GLN A 947 42.11 -62.11 14.63
C GLN A 947 42.06 -62.76 13.22
N LEU A 948 41.83 -61.94 12.19
CA LEU A 948 41.62 -62.40 10.81
C LEU A 948 42.56 -61.74 9.80
N SER A 949 42.79 -62.43 8.69
CA SER A 949 43.55 -61.92 7.54
C SER A 949 42.80 -62.28 6.27
N GLY A 950 42.84 -61.41 5.27
CA GLY A 950 42.01 -61.54 4.11
C GLY A 950 42.28 -60.48 3.06
N SER A 951 41.24 -60.17 2.27
CA SER A 951 41.31 -59.13 1.25
C SER A 951 40.00 -58.37 1.16
N VAL A 952 40.06 -57.07 0.92
CA VAL A 952 38.91 -56.24 0.60
C VAL A 952 38.98 -55.79 -0.86
N SER A 953 37.87 -55.86 -1.58
CA SER A 953 37.75 -55.41 -2.97
C SER A 953 36.74 -54.27 -3.11
N PHE A 954 37.01 -53.38 -4.06
CA PHE A 954 36.14 -52.25 -4.44
C PHE A 954 35.87 -52.32 -5.95
N GLU A 955 34.62 -52.55 -6.33
CA GLU A 955 34.12 -52.56 -7.70
C GLU A 955 33.41 -51.22 -8.03
N PHE A 956 33.63 -50.69 -9.22
CA PHE A 956 33.11 -49.38 -9.66
C PHE A 956 32.77 -49.40 -11.16
N ASP A 957 31.88 -48.52 -11.61
CA ASP A 957 31.53 -48.38 -13.04
C ASP A 957 32.65 -47.70 -13.85
N ASP A 958 33.48 -48.49 -14.54
CA ASP A 958 34.59 -48.00 -15.37
C ASP A 958 34.14 -47.24 -16.64
N ALA A 959 32.85 -47.31 -16.98
CA ALA A 959 32.27 -46.50 -18.04
C ALA A 959 31.96 -45.06 -17.60
N LYS A 960 31.87 -44.80 -16.29
CA LYS A 960 31.53 -43.49 -15.69
C LYS A 960 32.63 -42.89 -14.81
N LEU A 961 33.51 -43.73 -14.25
CA LEU A 961 34.56 -43.35 -13.32
C LEU A 961 35.95 -43.74 -13.84
N ASN A 962 36.95 -42.90 -13.53
CA ASN A 962 38.36 -43.19 -13.79
C ASN A 962 39.16 -43.14 -12.48
N PHE A 963 39.70 -44.28 -12.05
CA PHE A 963 40.55 -44.37 -10.87
C PHE A 963 41.82 -43.49 -10.96
N LEU A 964 42.15 -42.78 -9.89
CA LEU A 964 43.30 -41.89 -9.78
C LEU A 964 44.32 -42.39 -8.76
N SER A 965 43.92 -42.63 -7.52
CA SER A 965 44.84 -43.00 -6.44
C SER A 965 44.14 -43.77 -5.30
N ALA A 966 44.92 -44.48 -4.49
CA ALA A 966 44.48 -45.16 -3.27
C ALA A 966 45.52 -44.90 -2.15
N SER A 967 45.07 -44.80 -0.89
CA SER A 967 45.97 -44.62 0.27
C SER A 967 46.81 -45.87 0.56
N GLU A 968 46.27 -47.06 0.27
CA GLU A 968 46.92 -48.35 0.48
C GLU A 968 47.49 -48.98 -0.78
N THR A 969 48.41 -49.94 -0.60
CA THR A 969 49.03 -50.66 -1.72
C THR A 969 48.04 -51.64 -2.34
N ILE A 970 47.72 -51.44 -3.63
CA ILE A 970 46.83 -52.32 -4.39
C ILE A 970 47.48 -53.69 -4.62
N ALA A 971 46.84 -54.76 -4.15
CA ALA A 971 47.27 -56.14 -4.35
C ALA A 971 46.96 -56.63 -5.78
N SER A 972 45.78 -56.28 -6.32
CA SER A 972 45.41 -56.56 -7.71
C SER A 972 44.41 -55.52 -8.26
N GLN A 973 44.44 -55.28 -9.58
CA GLN A 973 43.57 -54.31 -10.25
C GLN A 973 43.12 -54.83 -11.63
N THR A 974 41.81 -54.79 -11.88
CA THR A 974 41.19 -54.95 -13.21
C THR A 974 40.77 -53.57 -13.75
N VAL A 975 39.93 -53.52 -14.79
CA VAL A 975 39.42 -52.23 -15.30
C VAL A 975 38.41 -51.58 -14.35
N ASN A 976 37.64 -52.39 -13.62
CA ASN A 976 36.52 -51.97 -12.78
C ASN A 976 36.62 -52.45 -11.32
N THR A 977 37.71 -53.11 -10.91
CA THR A 977 37.87 -53.65 -9.54
C THR A 977 39.28 -53.40 -8.99
N LEU A 978 39.36 -52.96 -7.74
CA LEU A 978 40.57 -52.84 -6.93
C LEU A 978 40.53 -53.89 -5.81
N THR A 979 41.66 -54.51 -5.47
CA THR A 979 41.75 -55.46 -4.34
C THR A 979 42.95 -55.12 -3.47
N PHE A 980 42.76 -55.16 -2.15
CA PHE A 980 43.75 -54.88 -1.12
C PHE A 980 43.81 -56.05 -0.15
N ASP A 981 45.01 -56.57 0.14
CA ASP A 981 45.20 -57.62 1.14
C ASP A 981 45.43 -56.99 2.52
N PHE A 982 44.85 -57.57 3.57
CA PHE A 982 45.12 -57.19 4.96
C PHE A 982 45.55 -58.40 5.78
N THR A 983 46.46 -58.18 6.74
CA THR A 983 46.89 -59.20 7.70
C THR A 983 46.62 -58.75 9.12
N ASP A 984 46.38 -59.71 10.00
CA ASP A 984 46.29 -59.55 11.45
C ASP A 984 45.34 -58.41 11.87
N LEU A 985 44.11 -58.41 11.34
CA LEU A 985 43.04 -57.50 11.77
C LEU A 985 42.46 -58.02 13.09
N ASN A 986 42.74 -57.34 14.19
CA ASN A 986 42.36 -57.74 15.54
C ASN A 986 40.86 -57.50 15.79
N PRO A 987 40.22 -58.22 16.73
CA PRO A 987 38.90 -57.86 17.24
C PRO A 987 38.78 -56.37 17.58
N PHE A 988 37.68 -55.74 17.21
CA PHE A 988 37.41 -54.30 17.33
C PHE A 988 38.35 -53.37 16.53
N GLU A 989 39.26 -53.92 15.70
CA GLU A 989 40.12 -53.10 14.84
C GLU A 989 39.37 -52.68 13.58
N THR A 990 39.36 -51.37 13.32
CA THR A 990 38.85 -50.75 12.09
C THR A 990 40.01 -50.22 11.27
N ARG A 991 40.01 -50.50 9.96
CA ARG A 991 40.97 -49.95 8.99
C ARG A 991 40.23 -49.28 7.85
N THR A 992 40.85 -48.24 7.28
CA THR A 992 40.27 -47.43 6.21
C THR A 992 41.21 -47.35 5.00
N ILE A 993 40.63 -47.30 3.79
CA ILE A 993 41.35 -47.07 2.53
C ILE A 993 40.68 -45.92 1.81
N ASP A 994 41.40 -44.83 1.60
CA ASP A 994 40.91 -43.68 0.83
C ASP A 994 41.18 -43.93 -0.66
N LEU A 995 40.15 -43.80 -1.49
CA LEU A 995 40.16 -44.00 -2.93
C LEU A 995 39.76 -42.71 -3.63
N GLU A 996 40.47 -42.33 -4.69
CA GLU A 996 40.18 -41.14 -5.50
C GLU A 996 39.90 -41.51 -6.96
N PHE A 997 38.82 -40.96 -7.51
CA PHE A 997 38.36 -41.15 -8.88
C PHE A 997 38.10 -39.81 -9.56
N ASN A 998 38.11 -39.78 -10.89
CA ASN A 998 37.54 -38.71 -11.69
C ASN A 998 36.21 -39.18 -12.29
N VAL A 999 35.15 -38.39 -12.12
CA VAL A 999 33.85 -38.62 -12.77
C VAL A 999 33.90 -38.07 -14.18
N PHE A 1000 33.55 -38.88 -15.19
CA PHE A 1000 33.58 -38.40 -16.57
C PHE A 1000 32.61 -37.22 -16.79
N ALA A 1001 33.01 -36.28 -17.65
CA ALA A 1001 32.18 -35.13 -18.00
C ALA A 1001 31.01 -35.53 -18.94
N PRO A 1002 29.95 -34.71 -19.04
CA PRO A 1002 28.85 -34.98 -19.96
C PRO A 1002 29.35 -35.03 -21.42
N PRO A 1003 28.80 -35.91 -22.28
CA PRO A 1003 27.57 -36.68 -22.07
C PRO A 1003 27.78 -38.09 -21.47
N THR A 1004 29.00 -38.45 -21.05
CA THR A 1004 29.31 -39.82 -20.57
C THR A 1004 28.66 -40.11 -19.22
N THR A 1005 28.82 -39.18 -18.28
CA THR A 1005 28.12 -39.18 -16.99
C THR A 1005 27.35 -37.87 -16.90
N ASN A 1006 26.03 -37.95 -16.71
CA ASN A 1006 25.12 -36.81 -16.65
C ASN A 1006 24.62 -36.63 -15.21
N ILE A 1007 24.10 -35.44 -14.92
CA ILE A 1007 23.33 -35.23 -13.68
C ILE A 1007 22.16 -36.22 -13.68
N ASP A 1008 21.86 -36.76 -12.51
CA ASP A 1008 20.87 -37.82 -12.22
C ASP A 1008 21.28 -39.24 -12.65
N ASP A 1009 22.48 -39.45 -13.20
CA ASP A 1009 23.01 -40.80 -13.36
C ASP A 1009 23.31 -41.39 -11.97
N VAL A 1010 22.96 -42.67 -11.74
CA VAL A 1010 23.39 -43.39 -10.52
C VAL A 1010 24.75 -44.05 -10.76
N LEU A 1011 25.68 -43.85 -9.83
CA LEU A 1011 26.95 -44.56 -9.73
C LEU A 1011 26.82 -45.63 -8.65
N GLU A 1012 27.06 -46.87 -9.03
CA GLU A 1012 27.10 -48.02 -8.12
C GLU A 1012 28.56 -48.36 -7.82
N ALA A 1013 28.88 -48.53 -6.54
CA ALA A 1013 30.14 -49.07 -6.07
C ALA A 1013 29.89 -50.22 -5.08
N ILE A 1014 30.62 -51.32 -5.22
CA ILE A 1014 30.44 -52.51 -4.39
C ILE A 1014 31.74 -52.82 -3.66
N ALA A 1015 31.68 -52.92 -2.33
CA ALA A 1015 32.76 -53.40 -1.51
C ALA A 1015 32.52 -54.85 -1.11
N THR A 1016 33.58 -55.65 -1.04
CA THR A 1016 33.51 -57.01 -0.52
C THR A 1016 34.74 -57.34 0.30
N ILE A 1017 34.55 -57.78 1.54
CA ILE A 1017 35.62 -58.28 2.40
C ILE A 1017 35.60 -59.82 2.43
N ASN A 1018 36.78 -60.44 2.39
CA ASN A 1018 36.97 -61.88 2.40
C ASN A 1018 37.81 -62.31 3.62
N PRO A 1019 37.65 -63.56 4.12
CA PRO A 1019 36.76 -64.61 3.60
C PRO A 1019 35.31 -64.47 4.05
N VAL A 1020 34.37 -64.52 3.11
CA VAL A 1020 32.92 -64.53 3.42
C VAL A 1020 32.50 -65.86 4.07
N SER A 1021 33.06 -66.98 3.62
CA SER A 1021 32.63 -68.30 4.11
C SER A 1021 33.14 -68.58 5.52
N GLY A 1022 32.20 -68.80 6.45
CA GLY A 1022 32.52 -69.03 7.87
C GLY A 1022 32.71 -67.76 8.68
N ASP A 1023 32.28 -66.63 8.13
CA ASP A 1023 31.93 -65.40 8.83
C ASP A 1023 30.55 -65.56 9.50
N GLU A 1024 30.32 -64.96 10.67
CA GLU A 1024 29.03 -65.03 11.37
C GLU A 1024 27.93 -64.20 10.68
N THR A 1025 28.28 -63.07 10.06
CA THR A 1025 27.33 -62.19 9.38
C THR A 1025 27.69 -62.05 7.90
N GLU A 1026 27.54 -63.13 7.11
CA GLU A 1026 27.96 -63.16 5.70
C GLU A 1026 27.42 -61.98 4.84
N GLU A 1027 26.28 -61.41 5.22
CA GLU A 1027 25.67 -60.25 4.56
C GLU A 1027 26.43 -58.93 4.73
N ASP A 1028 27.09 -58.68 5.88
CA ASP A 1028 27.83 -57.43 6.13
C ASP A 1028 29.26 -57.44 5.55
N ASN A 1029 29.67 -58.59 4.98
CA ASN A 1029 30.88 -58.70 4.20
C ASN A 1029 30.76 -58.03 2.81
N VAL A 1030 29.56 -57.58 2.40
CA VAL A 1030 29.31 -56.89 1.12
C VAL A 1030 28.53 -55.61 1.35
N PHE A 1031 29.00 -54.50 0.81
CA PHE A 1031 28.30 -53.22 0.86
C PHE A 1031 28.13 -52.62 -0.54
N THR A 1032 26.92 -52.20 -0.88
CA THR A 1032 26.61 -51.54 -2.15
C THR A 1032 26.25 -50.09 -1.88
N LEU A 1033 27.01 -49.16 -2.47
CA LEU A 1033 26.76 -47.73 -2.41
C LEU A 1033 26.20 -47.27 -3.75
N GLU A 1034 24.98 -46.73 -3.75
CA GLU A 1034 24.40 -46.02 -4.88
C GLU A 1034 24.47 -44.51 -4.66
N GLN A 1035 25.03 -43.77 -5.61
CA GLN A 1035 25.06 -42.31 -5.56
C GLN A 1035 24.54 -41.68 -6.83
N THR A 1036 23.57 -40.79 -6.69
CA THR A 1036 23.13 -39.93 -7.79
C THR A 1036 24.19 -38.88 -8.09
N VAL A 1037 24.51 -38.70 -9.36
CA VAL A 1037 25.43 -37.67 -9.86
C VAL A 1037 24.71 -36.32 -9.81
N ILE A 1038 25.23 -35.38 -9.02
CA ILE A 1038 24.54 -34.12 -8.71
C ILE A 1038 25.23 -32.86 -9.27
N GLY A 1039 24.53 -31.72 -9.18
CA GLY A 1039 25.05 -30.36 -9.45
C GLY A 1039 25.63 -29.67 -8.20
N SER A 1040 25.74 -28.33 -8.22
CA SER A 1040 26.16 -27.56 -7.03
C SER A 1040 25.09 -27.63 -5.94
N TYR A 1041 25.45 -28.11 -4.76
CA TYR A 1041 24.60 -28.25 -3.56
C TYR A 1041 25.29 -27.61 -2.34
N ASP A 1042 24.59 -27.51 -1.21
CA ASP A 1042 25.16 -27.04 0.06
C ASP A 1042 26.23 -28.03 0.57
N PRO A 1043 27.45 -27.58 0.92
CA PRO A 1043 28.48 -28.46 1.48
C PRO A 1043 28.22 -28.91 2.94
N ASN A 1044 27.21 -28.34 3.62
CA ASN A 1044 26.75 -28.78 4.94
C ASN A 1044 25.46 -29.59 4.79
N ASP A 1045 25.54 -30.91 4.94
CA ASP A 1045 24.42 -31.80 4.66
C ASP A 1045 24.42 -33.08 5.52
N ILE A 1046 23.27 -33.75 5.57
CA ILE A 1046 23.11 -35.10 6.14
C ILE A 1046 22.56 -36.03 5.06
N THR A 1047 23.01 -37.28 5.05
CA THR A 1047 22.60 -38.32 4.08
C THR A 1047 22.43 -39.66 4.79
N VAL A 1048 21.39 -40.42 4.41
CA VAL A 1048 21.25 -41.86 4.71
C VAL A 1048 21.66 -42.65 3.47
N LEU A 1049 22.64 -43.55 3.60
CA LEU A 1049 23.25 -44.23 2.45
C LEU A 1049 22.33 -45.29 1.80
N GLU A 1050 21.34 -45.79 2.54
CA GLU A 1050 20.31 -46.71 2.04
C GLU A 1050 19.27 -46.03 1.13
N GLY A 1051 19.26 -44.69 1.08
CA GLY A 1051 18.39 -43.91 0.21
C GLY A 1051 17.03 -43.53 0.83
N GLU A 1052 16.09 -43.17 -0.04
CA GLU A 1052 14.77 -42.65 0.34
C GLU A 1052 13.77 -43.73 0.77
N GLU A 1053 14.04 -45.01 0.45
CA GLU A 1053 13.16 -46.15 0.74
C GLU A 1053 13.97 -47.38 1.20
N ILE A 1054 13.51 -48.05 2.25
CA ILE A 1054 13.95 -49.41 2.63
C ILE A 1054 12.74 -50.34 2.69
N THR A 1055 12.92 -51.62 2.41
CA THR A 1055 11.82 -52.58 2.56
C THR A 1055 11.62 -53.00 4.03
N ILE A 1056 10.42 -53.46 4.38
CA ILE A 1056 10.16 -54.03 5.71
C ILE A 1056 11.05 -55.26 6.04
N GLU A 1057 11.59 -55.94 5.03
CA GLU A 1057 12.55 -57.05 5.23
C GLU A 1057 13.97 -56.54 5.52
N GLU A 1058 14.23 -55.25 5.32
CA GLU A 1058 15.50 -54.58 5.58
C GLU A 1058 15.47 -53.74 6.86
N SER A 1059 14.32 -53.64 7.54
CA SER A 1059 14.16 -52.80 8.74
C SER A 1059 14.94 -53.32 9.95
N ASP A 1060 15.48 -54.54 9.92
CA ASP A 1060 16.38 -55.10 10.93
C ASP A 1060 17.88 -54.86 10.64
N LYS A 1061 18.17 -54.26 9.48
CA LYS A 1061 19.52 -53.86 9.05
C LYS A 1061 19.86 -52.45 9.55
N TYR A 1062 21.14 -52.09 9.40
CA TYR A 1062 21.64 -50.77 9.77
C TYR A 1062 21.29 -49.73 8.71
N LEU A 1063 20.91 -48.54 9.17
CA LEU A 1063 20.95 -47.31 8.39
C LEU A 1063 22.28 -46.60 8.64
N HIS A 1064 22.98 -46.22 7.58
CA HIS A 1064 24.27 -45.54 7.65
C HIS A 1064 24.08 -44.05 7.40
N TYR A 1065 24.38 -43.25 8.42
CA TYR A 1065 24.28 -41.79 8.38
C TYR A 1065 25.66 -41.17 8.15
N LEU A 1066 25.68 -40.18 7.25
CA LEU A 1066 26.83 -39.32 7.00
C LEU A 1066 26.41 -37.87 7.16
N ILE A 1067 27.02 -37.15 8.10
CA ILE A 1067 26.87 -35.70 8.26
C ILE A 1067 28.17 -35.05 7.81
N ARG A 1068 28.09 -34.05 6.92
CA ARG A 1068 29.24 -33.26 6.45
C ARG A 1068 29.04 -31.80 6.83
N PHE A 1069 30.15 -31.15 7.16
CA PHE A 1069 30.21 -29.74 7.46
C PHE A 1069 31.45 -29.09 6.86
N GLN A 1070 31.32 -27.85 6.41
CA GLN A 1070 32.41 -27.04 5.89
C GLN A 1070 32.34 -25.62 6.47
N ASN A 1071 33.47 -25.13 6.98
CA ASN A 1071 33.57 -23.74 7.42
C ASN A 1071 33.65 -22.79 6.22
N THR A 1072 32.50 -22.31 5.77
CA THR A 1072 32.39 -21.28 4.71
C THR A 1072 32.56 -19.85 5.24
N GLY A 1073 32.94 -19.69 6.50
CA GLY A 1073 33.21 -18.40 7.14
C GLY A 1073 34.48 -17.71 6.61
N THR A 1074 34.91 -16.65 7.29
CA THR A 1074 36.11 -15.86 6.90
C THR A 1074 37.31 -16.07 7.83
N ALA A 1075 37.21 -16.98 8.80
CA ALA A 1075 38.25 -17.30 9.77
C ALA A 1075 38.11 -18.76 10.22
N SER A 1076 39.18 -19.35 10.77
CA SER A 1076 39.15 -20.70 11.33
C SER A 1076 38.15 -20.81 12.48
N ALA A 1077 37.33 -21.85 12.48
CA ALA A 1077 36.44 -22.18 13.60
C ALA A 1077 37.24 -22.90 14.68
N ILE A 1078 37.23 -22.38 15.91
CA ILE A 1078 37.99 -22.96 17.03
C ILE A 1078 37.29 -24.23 17.53
N ASN A 1079 35.97 -24.20 17.65
CA ASN A 1079 35.15 -25.35 18.07
C ASN A 1079 34.04 -25.62 17.03
N VAL A 1080 33.68 -26.88 16.86
CA VAL A 1080 32.50 -27.29 16.08
C VAL A 1080 31.65 -28.21 16.92
N ARG A 1081 30.33 -27.98 16.95
CA ARG A 1081 29.36 -28.88 17.57
C ARG A 1081 28.30 -29.23 16.54
N VAL A 1082 27.96 -30.51 16.42
CA VAL A 1082 26.90 -30.99 15.55
C VAL A 1082 25.86 -31.69 16.40
N GLU A 1083 24.65 -31.15 16.45
CA GLU A 1083 23.52 -31.72 17.17
C GLU A 1083 22.63 -32.49 16.18
N ASN A 1084 22.26 -33.72 16.52
CA ASN A 1084 21.39 -34.55 15.72
C ASN A 1084 20.39 -35.27 16.63
N ILE A 1085 19.12 -34.89 16.52
CA ILE A 1085 18.01 -35.53 17.21
C ILE A 1085 17.62 -36.78 16.41
N LEU A 1086 17.75 -37.95 17.01
CA LEU A 1086 17.35 -39.22 16.41
C LEU A 1086 15.82 -39.32 16.33
N ASP A 1087 15.30 -39.79 15.19
CA ASP A 1087 13.88 -40.13 15.03
C ASP A 1087 13.45 -41.12 16.13
N ASP A 1088 12.23 -40.99 16.63
CA ASP A 1088 11.70 -41.84 17.69
C ASP A 1088 11.58 -43.32 17.27
N LYS A 1089 11.70 -43.62 15.97
CA LYS A 1089 11.75 -44.98 15.42
C LYS A 1089 13.14 -45.58 15.34
N LEU A 1090 14.20 -44.86 15.72
CA LEU A 1090 15.57 -45.40 15.77
C LEU A 1090 15.89 -45.97 17.16
N ASP A 1091 16.56 -47.13 17.18
CA ASP A 1091 17.03 -47.75 18.42
C ASP A 1091 18.46 -47.27 18.74
N TRP A 1092 18.54 -46.23 19.58
CA TRP A 1092 19.81 -45.61 19.98
C TRP A 1092 20.82 -46.57 20.63
N THR A 1093 20.36 -47.69 21.23
CA THR A 1093 21.25 -48.70 21.82
C THR A 1093 22.05 -49.46 20.77
N THR A 1094 21.60 -49.41 19.52
CA THR A 1094 22.27 -50.07 18.38
C THR A 1094 23.26 -49.17 17.67
N MET A 1095 23.36 -47.89 18.08
CA MET A 1095 24.22 -46.90 17.43
C MET A 1095 25.69 -47.33 17.48
N GLN A 1096 26.38 -47.28 16.35
CA GLN A 1096 27.81 -47.55 16.25
C GLN A 1096 28.51 -46.36 15.59
N LEU A 1097 29.51 -45.80 16.28
CA LEU A 1097 30.34 -44.74 15.75
C LEU A 1097 31.38 -45.33 14.80
N GLU A 1098 31.26 -45.01 13.52
CA GLU A 1098 32.07 -45.61 12.46
C GLU A 1098 33.36 -44.82 12.25
N SER A 1099 33.25 -43.50 12.07
CA SER A 1099 34.42 -42.62 12.01
C SER A 1099 34.07 -41.15 12.21
N LEU A 1100 35.07 -40.39 12.66
CA LEU A 1100 35.03 -38.94 12.77
C LEU A 1100 36.20 -38.36 11.98
N SER A 1101 35.98 -37.24 11.28
CA SER A 1101 37.06 -36.58 10.54
C SER A 1101 38.13 -35.94 11.42
N HIS A 1102 37.77 -35.59 12.65
CA HIS A 1102 38.64 -34.97 13.65
C HIS A 1102 38.41 -35.62 15.01
N SER A 1103 39.42 -35.54 15.89
CA SER A 1103 39.25 -35.95 17.27
C SER A 1103 38.13 -35.13 17.93
N GLY A 1104 37.16 -35.82 18.51
CA GLY A 1104 36.01 -35.23 19.18
C GLY A 1104 35.42 -36.22 20.17
N ARG A 1105 34.36 -35.81 20.86
CA ARG A 1105 33.57 -36.67 21.74
C ARG A 1105 32.11 -36.67 21.32
N VAL A 1106 31.39 -37.69 21.74
CA VAL A 1106 29.95 -37.83 21.50
C VAL A 1106 29.23 -37.80 22.84
N GLU A 1107 28.16 -37.03 22.93
CA GLU A 1107 27.27 -37.00 24.09
C GLU A 1107 25.87 -37.44 23.63
N ILE A 1108 25.30 -38.46 24.27
CA ILE A 1108 23.96 -38.95 24.01
C ILE A 1108 23.12 -38.73 25.27
N ALA A 1109 21.96 -38.10 25.13
CA ALA A 1109 21.01 -37.88 26.21
C ALA A 1109 19.58 -38.24 25.78
N ASN A 1110 18.73 -38.60 26.75
CA ASN A 1110 17.29 -38.80 26.56
C ASN A 1110 16.92 -39.78 25.42
N GLN A 1111 17.80 -40.74 25.11
CA GLN A 1111 17.66 -41.74 24.03
C GLN A 1111 17.65 -41.17 22.60
N THR A 1112 17.56 -39.86 22.41
CA THR A 1112 17.35 -39.24 21.09
C THR A 1112 18.30 -38.08 20.81
N ASP A 1113 18.80 -37.38 21.83
CA ASP A 1113 19.66 -36.23 21.66
C ASP A 1113 21.11 -36.67 21.49
N VAL A 1114 21.67 -36.57 20.27
CA VAL A 1114 23.08 -36.90 19.99
C VAL A 1114 23.85 -35.63 19.64
N SER A 1115 24.96 -35.38 20.34
CA SER A 1115 25.86 -34.24 20.10
C SER A 1115 27.27 -34.73 19.80
N PHE A 1116 27.81 -34.34 18.64
CA PHE A 1116 29.21 -34.54 18.27
C PHE A 1116 29.99 -33.26 18.51
N ILE A 1117 31.01 -33.30 19.37
CA ILE A 1117 31.69 -32.10 19.86
C ILE A 1117 33.18 -32.18 19.52
N PHE A 1118 33.66 -31.18 18.77
CA PHE A 1118 35.04 -31.04 18.33
C PHE A 1118 35.65 -29.77 18.93
N ASP A 1119 36.24 -29.90 20.11
CA ASP A 1119 36.91 -28.79 20.79
C ASP A 1119 38.31 -28.54 20.22
N ASN A 1120 38.67 -27.27 20.04
CA ASN A 1120 39.97 -26.84 19.48
C ASN A 1120 40.30 -27.48 18.12
N ILE A 1121 39.30 -27.79 17.30
CA ILE A 1121 39.47 -28.34 15.95
C ILE A 1121 40.23 -27.38 15.03
N ASN A 1122 40.13 -26.07 15.26
CA ASN A 1122 40.79 -25.03 14.45
C ASN A 1122 40.55 -25.21 12.93
N LEU A 1123 39.32 -25.55 12.56
CA LEU A 1123 38.93 -25.88 11.20
C LEU A 1123 39.07 -24.65 10.30
N ALA A 1124 39.92 -24.73 9.27
CA ALA A 1124 40.27 -23.58 8.44
C ALA A 1124 39.05 -23.02 7.68
N ASP A 1125 39.10 -21.75 7.26
CA ASP A 1125 38.05 -21.24 6.38
C ASP A 1125 38.27 -21.69 4.93
N SER A 1126 37.15 -21.94 4.24
CA SER A 1126 37.13 -22.43 2.85
C SER A 1126 37.85 -21.52 1.85
N THR A 1127 38.05 -20.23 2.16
CA THR A 1127 38.70 -19.30 1.22
C THR A 1127 40.22 -19.33 1.30
N ASN A 1128 40.77 -19.60 2.49
CA ASN A 1128 42.21 -19.65 2.73
C ASN A 1128 42.80 -21.06 2.61
N ASP A 1129 42.07 -22.10 3.02
CA ASP A 1129 42.53 -23.49 2.95
C ASP A 1129 41.34 -24.45 2.80
N GLU A 1130 40.77 -24.45 1.59
CA GLU A 1130 39.58 -25.23 1.25
C GLU A 1130 39.69 -26.72 1.66
N PRO A 1131 40.78 -27.46 1.37
CA PRO A 1131 40.89 -28.87 1.74
C PRO A 1131 40.82 -29.12 3.25
N ASN A 1132 41.28 -28.17 4.08
CA ASN A 1132 41.28 -28.29 5.54
C ASN A 1132 40.11 -27.53 6.20
N SER A 1133 39.11 -27.11 5.41
CA SER A 1133 37.90 -26.45 5.89
C SER A 1133 36.73 -27.40 6.14
N HIS A 1134 36.91 -28.69 5.88
CA HIS A 1134 35.87 -29.72 5.85
C HIS A 1134 35.94 -30.67 7.05
N GLY A 1135 34.79 -31.13 7.56
CA GLY A 1135 34.69 -32.18 8.55
C GLY A 1135 33.43 -33.06 8.38
N TYR A 1136 33.48 -34.31 8.82
CA TYR A 1136 32.39 -35.28 8.66
C TYR A 1136 32.24 -36.15 9.91
N ILE A 1137 31.04 -36.68 10.08
CA ILE A 1137 30.64 -37.66 11.10
C ILE A 1137 29.97 -38.82 10.36
N ALA A 1138 30.43 -40.04 10.61
CA ALA A 1138 29.81 -41.26 10.10
C ALA A 1138 29.43 -42.18 11.27
N TYR A 1139 28.17 -42.60 11.31
CA TYR A 1139 27.66 -43.58 12.27
C TYR A 1139 26.57 -44.42 11.62
N LYS A 1140 26.26 -45.57 12.22
CA LYS A 1140 25.14 -46.41 11.80
C LYS A 1140 24.24 -46.77 12.97
N ILE A 1141 22.96 -46.96 12.70
CA ILE A 1141 21.93 -47.21 13.71
C ILE A 1141 20.79 -48.04 13.12
N LYS A 1142 20.14 -48.89 13.92
CA LYS A 1142 19.01 -49.71 13.45
C LYS A 1142 17.66 -49.05 13.73
N PRO A 1143 16.67 -49.23 12.86
CA PRO A 1143 15.26 -49.00 13.22
C PRO A 1143 14.84 -49.90 14.40
N LYS A 1144 13.87 -49.43 15.20
CA LYS A 1144 13.25 -50.23 16.25
C LYS A 1144 12.49 -51.41 15.65
N SER A 1145 12.37 -52.51 16.41
CA SER A 1145 11.71 -53.74 15.94
C SER A 1145 10.20 -53.61 15.66
N ASP A 1146 9.56 -52.51 16.09
CA ASP A 1146 8.13 -52.26 15.98
C ASP A 1146 7.74 -51.33 14.82
N VAL A 1147 8.69 -50.92 13.98
CA VAL A 1147 8.41 -50.13 12.78
C VAL A 1147 7.54 -50.89 11.77
N ALA A 1148 6.72 -50.15 11.02
CA ALA A 1148 5.71 -50.68 10.10
C ALA A 1148 5.78 -50.04 8.70
N ILE A 1149 5.13 -50.67 7.72
CA ILE A 1149 5.01 -50.14 6.36
C ILE A 1149 4.30 -48.78 6.39
N GLY A 1150 4.91 -47.78 5.74
CA GLY A 1150 4.48 -46.38 5.69
C GLY A 1150 5.08 -45.51 6.80
N ASP A 1151 5.84 -46.09 7.73
CA ASP A 1151 6.62 -45.29 8.67
C ASP A 1151 7.76 -44.58 7.93
N VAL A 1152 7.97 -43.31 8.25
CA VAL A 1152 9.08 -42.50 7.74
C VAL A 1152 10.04 -42.23 8.89
N ILE A 1153 11.32 -42.53 8.67
CA ILE A 1153 12.43 -42.23 9.57
C ILE A 1153 13.09 -40.96 9.04
N SER A 1154 13.06 -39.88 9.82
CA SER A 1154 13.58 -38.57 9.40
C SER A 1154 14.91 -38.25 10.10
N GLY A 1155 15.81 -37.56 9.42
CA GLY A 1155 17.08 -37.10 9.97
C GLY A 1155 17.38 -35.65 9.60
N ILE A 1156 17.82 -34.86 10.57
CA ILE A 1156 18.31 -33.49 10.40
C ILE A 1156 19.43 -33.22 11.40
N ALA A 1157 20.40 -32.38 11.05
CA ALA A 1157 21.51 -32.02 11.93
C ALA A 1157 21.74 -30.51 11.95
N ASP A 1158 22.08 -29.99 13.13
CA ASP A 1158 22.37 -28.60 13.38
C ASP A 1158 23.88 -28.42 13.62
N ILE A 1159 24.55 -27.71 12.73
CA ILE A 1159 26.01 -27.54 12.75
C ILE A 1159 26.38 -26.16 13.29
N PHE A 1160 27.02 -26.10 14.44
CA PHE A 1160 27.49 -24.89 15.10
C PHE A 1160 29.00 -24.70 14.89
N PHE A 1161 29.39 -23.54 14.35
CA PHE A 1161 30.79 -23.11 14.27
C PHE A 1161 31.05 -22.02 15.33
N ASP A 1162 31.88 -22.32 16.32
CA ASP A 1162 32.11 -21.49 17.51
C ASP A 1162 30.79 -21.11 18.22
N PHE A 1163 30.45 -19.81 18.21
CA PHE A 1163 29.23 -19.26 18.81
C PHE A 1163 28.25 -18.75 17.75
N ASN A 1164 28.42 -19.14 16.49
CA ASN A 1164 27.51 -18.75 15.43
C ASN A 1164 26.21 -19.58 15.50
N PRO A 1165 25.09 -19.04 14.99
CA PRO A 1165 23.86 -19.81 14.81
C PRO A 1165 24.08 -21.09 14.02
N ALA A 1166 23.28 -22.12 14.29
CA ALA A 1166 23.36 -23.39 13.59
C ALA A 1166 23.16 -23.22 12.08
N ILE A 1167 23.99 -23.90 11.31
CA ILE A 1167 23.70 -24.23 9.92
C ILE A 1167 22.91 -25.53 9.95
N ILE A 1168 21.61 -25.42 9.75
CA ILE A 1168 20.68 -26.56 9.68
C ILE A 1168 20.89 -27.27 8.33
N THR A 1169 21.12 -28.58 8.36
CA THR A 1169 21.27 -29.40 7.15
C THR A 1169 19.93 -29.60 6.43
N ASN A 1170 19.97 -30.26 5.27
CA ASN A 1170 18.76 -30.80 4.64
C ASN A 1170 18.08 -31.84 5.56
N THR A 1171 16.78 -32.06 5.37
CA THR A 1171 16.09 -33.22 5.95
C THR A 1171 16.27 -34.44 5.06
N VAL A 1172 16.67 -35.57 5.63
CA VAL A 1172 16.67 -36.89 4.97
C VAL A 1172 15.51 -37.72 5.48
N ASN A 1173 14.81 -38.40 4.59
CA ASN A 1173 13.68 -39.25 4.94
C ASN A 1173 13.90 -40.63 4.32
N THR A 1174 13.70 -41.67 5.12
CA THR A 1174 13.72 -43.06 4.67
C THR A 1174 12.37 -43.68 5.00
N GLU A 1175 11.55 -43.96 3.99
CA GLU A 1175 10.23 -44.58 4.14
C GLU A 1175 10.37 -46.11 4.14
N ILE A 1176 9.68 -46.77 5.08
CA ILE A 1176 9.56 -48.22 5.10
C ILE A 1176 8.47 -48.62 4.12
N VAL A 1177 8.87 -49.16 2.98
CA VAL A 1177 7.95 -49.56 1.92
C VAL A 1177 7.67 -51.07 1.96
N GLU A 1178 6.50 -51.45 1.47
CA GLU A 1178 6.27 -52.85 1.10
C GLU A 1178 7.22 -53.17 -0.04
N SER A 1179 7.86 -54.34 -0.02
CA SER A 1179 8.69 -54.79 -1.12
C SER A 1179 7.87 -54.72 -2.41
N LEU A 1180 8.14 -53.74 -3.27
CA LEU A 1180 7.56 -53.67 -4.61
C LEU A 1180 8.14 -54.84 -5.37
N SER A 1181 7.43 -55.97 -5.29
CA SER A 1181 7.79 -57.15 -6.04
C SER A 1181 7.69 -56.81 -7.53
N VAL A 1182 8.82 -56.41 -8.12
CA VAL A 1182 9.17 -57.04 -9.38
C VAL A 1182 9.23 -58.51 -8.99
N ASN A 1183 8.27 -59.29 -9.49
CA ASN A 1183 8.49 -60.72 -9.53
C ASN A 1183 9.80 -60.89 -10.30
N GLU A 1184 10.93 -61.01 -9.61
CA GLU A 1184 11.96 -61.92 -10.03
C GLU A 1184 11.24 -63.26 -10.09
N TYR A 1185 10.74 -63.57 -11.29
CA TYR A 1185 10.30 -64.89 -11.64
C TYR A 1185 11.50 -65.79 -11.37
N ASN A 1186 11.50 -66.43 -10.20
CA ASN A 1186 12.47 -67.45 -9.85
C ASN A 1186 12.22 -68.59 -10.83
N ALA A 1187 12.89 -68.53 -11.99
CA ALA A 1187 12.67 -69.45 -13.08
C ALA A 1187 12.92 -70.85 -12.55
N GLN A 1188 11.94 -71.75 -12.68
CA GLN A 1188 12.05 -73.13 -12.22
C GLN A 1188 13.35 -73.74 -12.79
N SER A 1189 14.37 -73.87 -11.94
CA SER A 1189 15.69 -74.37 -12.30
C SER A 1189 15.58 -75.87 -12.37
N ILE A 1190 15.55 -76.41 -13.59
CA ILE A 1190 15.44 -77.85 -13.83
C ILE A 1190 16.68 -78.34 -14.57
N LEU A 1191 17.45 -79.19 -13.91
CA LEU A 1191 18.60 -79.90 -14.48
C LEU A 1191 18.17 -81.31 -14.89
N LEU A 1192 18.47 -81.67 -16.13
CA LEU A 1192 18.25 -83.00 -16.70
C LEU A 1192 19.57 -83.64 -17.07
N PHE A 1193 19.95 -84.74 -16.41
CA PHE A 1193 21.19 -85.43 -16.75
C PHE A 1193 21.14 -86.96 -16.50
N PRO A 1194 21.92 -87.75 -17.26
CA PRO A 1194 22.60 -87.34 -18.48
C PRO A 1194 21.59 -87.09 -19.60
N ASN A 1195 21.83 -86.06 -20.41
CA ASN A 1195 21.06 -85.77 -21.63
C ASN A 1195 22.06 -85.60 -22.79
N PRO A 1196 22.23 -86.62 -23.68
CA PRO A 1196 21.33 -87.76 -23.89
C PRO A 1196 21.32 -88.83 -22.79
N ALA A 1197 20.13 -89.36 -22.49
CA ALA A 1197 19.89 -90.41 -21.50
C ALA A 1197 19.95 -91.81 -22.12
N ASN A 1198 20.57 -92.78 -21.43
CA ASN A 1198 20.52 -94.20 -21.80
C ASN A 1198 19.34 -94.89 -21.13
N ASN A 1199 19.43 -95.26 -19.85
CA ASN A 1199 18.35 -95.99 -19.18
C ASN A 1199 17.62 -95.12 -18.14
N LYS A 1200 18.29 -94.07 -17.65
CA LYS A 1200 17.76 -93.17 -16.63
C LYS A 1200 18.03 -91.72 -16.99
N LEU A 1201 17.11 -90.86 -16.58
CA LEU A 1201 17.19 -89.42 -16.65
C LEU A 1201 16.96 -88.88 -15.24
N GLU A 1202 17.99 -88.32 -14.64
CA GLU A 1202 17.89 -87.62 -13.36
C GLU A 1202 17.33 -86.23 -13.59
N ILE A 1203 16.33 -85.87 -12.78
CA ILE A 1203 15.66 -84.58 -12.79
C ILE A 1203 15.92 -83.96 -11.43
N LYS A 1204 16.57 -82.80 -11.42
CA LYS A 1204 16.71 -81.98 -10.21
C LYS A 1204 16.00 -80.66 -10.40
N SER A 1205 15.19 -80.28 -9.44
CA SER A 1205 14.49 -79.00 -9.37
C SER A 1205 14.76 -78.31 -8.04
N ASN A 1206 14.75 -76.98 -8.04
CA ASN A 1206 14.73 -76.19 -6.82
C ASN A 1206 13.33 -76.08 -6.18
N GLN A 1207 12.30 -76.70 -6.77
CA GLN A 1207 10.93 -76.74 -6.23
C GLN A 1207 10.35 -78.15 -6.29
N ILE A 1208 9.38 -78.45 -5.42
CA ILE A 1208 8.71 -79.76 -5.36
C ILE A 1208 8.00 -79.98 -6.69
N ILE A 1209 8.35 -81.07 -7.37
CA ILE A 1209 7.65 -81.49 -8.59
C ILE A 1209 6.43 -82.27 -8.17
N ASP A 1210 5.25 -81.86 -8.65
CA ASP A 1210 3.97 -82.52 -8.44
C ASP A 1210 3.68 -83.57 -9.51
N ARG A 1211 4.14 -83.31 -10.74
CA ARG A 1211 3.84 -84.17 -11.89
C ARG A 1211 4.87 -84.07 -13.01
N LEU A 1212 5.17 -85.20 -13.62
CA LEU A 1212 6.07 -85.38 -14.77
C LEU A 1212 5.32 -86.07 -15.91
N SER A 1213 5.36 -85.50 -17.11
CA SER A 1213 4.76 -86.08 -18.31
C SER A 1213 5.77 -86.16 -19.46
N ILE A 1214 6.04 -87.35 -19.97
CA ILE A 1214 6.91 -87.55 -21.13
C ILE A 1214 6.06 -87.48 -22.39
N VAL A 1215 6.46 -86.63 -23.33
CA VAL A 1215 5.76 -86.37 -24.59
C VAL A 1215 6.71 -86.62 -25.77
N ASP A 1216 6.24 -87.29 -26.81
CA ASP A 1216 7.00 -87.42 -28.06
C ASP A 1216 6.96 -86.14 -28.92
N VAL A 1217 7.77 -86.09 -29.98
CA VAL A 1217 7.83 -84.92 -30.88
C VAL A 1217 6.51 -84.59 -31.61
N ASN A 1218 5.52 -85.49 -31.58
CA ASN A 1218 4.19 -85.26 -32.16
C ASN A 1218 3.17 -84.82 -31.11
N GLY A 1219 3.59 -84.58 -29.85
CA GLY A 1219 2.71 -84.14 -28.77
C GLY A 1219 1.95 -85.28 -28.06
N ARG A 1220 2.28 -86.55 -28.33
CA ARG A 1220 1.62 -87.68 -27.65
C ARG A 1220 2.28 -87.94 -26.29
N VAL A 1221 1.47 -87.90 -25.22
CA VAL A 1221 1.89 -88.29 -23.87
C VAL A 1221 2.16 -89.80 -23.81
N LEU A 1222 3.38 -90.17 -23.42
CA LEU A 1222 3.88 -91.55 -23.32
C LEU A 1222 3.94 -92.06 -21.88
N SER A 1223 4.13 -91.18 -20.92
CA SER A 1223 4.17 -91.50 -19.49
C SER A 1223 3.76 -90.28 -18.70
N ASP A 1224 3.05 -90.48 -17.59
CA ASP A 1224 2.51 -89.41 -16.76
C ASP A 1224 2.54 -89.86 -15.30
N ILE A 1225 3.26 -89.12 -14.46
CA ILE A 1225 3.68 -89.58 -13.13
C ILE A 1225 3.50 -88.42 -12.16
N ASN A 1226 2.70 -88.62 -11.11
CA ASN A 1226 2.65 -87.67 -10.01
C ASN A 1226 3.77 -87.99 -9.02
N ILE A 1227 4.53 -86.97 -8.64
CA ILE A 1227 5.60 -87.04 -7.64
C ILE A 1227 5.43 -85.89 -6.64
N LEU A 1228 6.19 -85.88 -5.55
CA LEU A 1228 6.23 -84.77 -4.57
C LEU A 1228 7.66 -84.64 -4.05
N ASN A 1229 8.60 -84.45 -4.98
CA ASN A 1229 10.03 -84.39 -4.68
C ASN A 1229 10.71 -83.31 -5.52
N ILE A 1230 11.79 -82.74 -4.99
CA ILE A 1230 12.67 -81.82 -5.70
C ILE A 1230 13.65 -82.56 -6.63
N ASP A 1231 14.01 -83.81 -6.31
CA ASP A 1231 14.88 -84.68 -7.10
C ASP A 1231 14.16 -86.00 -7.48
N TYR A 1232 14.23 -86.41 -8.75
CA TYR A 1232 13.61 -87.64 -9.24
C TYR A 1232 14.41 -88.34 -10.35
N SER A 1233 14.64 -89.64 -10.18
CA SER A 1233 15.29 -90.51 -11.18
C SER A 1233 14.25 -91.20 -12.04
N LEU A 1234 14.11 -90.75 -13.29
CA LEU A 1234 13.13 -91.28 -14.24
C LEU A 1234 13.72 -92.41 -15.08
N ASP A 1235 13.12 -93.60 -15.02
CA ASP A 1235 13.48 -94.72 -15.90
C ASP A 1235 12.92 -94.50 -17.32
N VAL A 1236 13.83 -94.37 -18.28
CA VAL A 1236 13.52 -94.15 -19.71
C VAL A 1236 13.94 -95.34 -20.59
N THR A 1237 14.22 -96.49 -19.99
CA THR A 1237 14.71 -97.70 -20.70
C THR A 1237 13.74 -98.20 -21.77
N THR A 1238 12.44 -98.01 -21.56
CA THR A 1238 11.38 -98.47 -22.48
C THR A 1238 11.15 -97.53 -23.67
N LEU A 1239 11.71 -96.31 -23.66
CA LEU A 1239 11.62 -95.37 -24.77
C LEU A 1239 12.56 -95.78 -25.91
N VAL A 1240 12.08 -95.70 -27.16
CA VAL A 1240 12.91 -95.89 -28.34
C VAL A 1240 13.87 -94.71 -28.53
N LYS A 1241 15.00 -94.91 -29.22
CA LYS A 1241 15.97 -93.84 -29.50
C LYS A 1241 15.30 -92.68 -30.23
N GLY A 1242 15.46 -91.46 -29.72
CA GLY A 1242 14.74 -90.29 -30.25
C GLY A 1242 14.77 -89.07 -29.33
N VAL A 1243 14.10 -88.00 -29.77
CA VAL A 1243 13.93 -86.77 -28.99
C VAL A 1243 12.59 -86.83 -28.28
N TYR A 1244 12.57 -86.46 -27.00
CA TYR A 1244 11.37 -86.38 -26.17
C TYR A 1244 11.35 -85.06 -25.41
N PHE A 1245 10.15 -84.64 -25.01
CA PHE A 1245 9.92 -83.50 -24.14
C PHE A 1245 9.37 -84.01 -22.81
N LEU A 1246 9.91 -83.51 -21.71
CA LEU A 1246 9.43 -83.79 -20.36
C LEU A 1246 8.73 -82.52 -19.86
N GLU A 1247 7.41 -82.58 -19.73
CA GLU A 1247 6.60 -81.55 -19.06
C GLU A 1247 6.62 -81.82 -17.55
N ILE A 1248 6.93 -80.80 -16.77
CA ILE A 1248 7.21 -80.86 -15.34
C ILE A 1248 6.33 -79.81 -14.68
N GLN A 1249 5.50 -80.23 -13.73
CA GLN A 1249 4.55 -79.35 -13.05
C GLN A 1249 4.85 -79.30 -11.56
N SER A 1250 4.85 -78.09 -11.00
CA SER A 1250 5.08 -77.76 -9.58
C SER A 1250 4.02 -76.73 -9.17
N GLY A 1251 2.99 -77.15 -8.45
CA GLY A 1251 1.77 -76.39 -8.20
C GLY A 1251 1.05 -76.05 -9.51
N GLU A 1252 0.82 -74.76 -9.74
CA GLU A 1252 0.24 -74.24 -10.99
C GLU A 1252 1.30 -74.00 -12.09
N LEU A 1253 2.60 -74.07 -11.76
CA LEU A 1253 3.70 -73.81 -12.70
C LEU A 1253 3.99 -75.04 -13.57
N LYS A 1254 4.24 -74.81 -14.87
CA LYS A 1254 4.59 -75.85 -15.85
C LYS A 1254 5.87 -75.47 -16.62
N SER A 1255 6.82 -76.40 -16.70
CA SER A 1255 8.08 -76.26 -17.43
C SER A 1255 8.29 -77.45 -18.38
N ILE A 1256 8.82 -77.21 -19.58
CA ILE A 1256 9.08 -78.26 -20.58
C ILE A 1256 10.57 -78.33 -20.88
N LYS A 1257 11.19 -79.49 -20.68
CA LYS A 1257 12.61 -79.72 -20.97
C LYS A 1257 12.78 -80.84 -21.99
N LYS A 1258 13.60 -80.60 -23.02
CA LYS A 1258 13.92 -81.60 -24.06
C LYS A 1258 15.03 -82.52 -23.60
N PHE A 1259 14.85 -83.83 -23.78
CA PHE A 1259 15.95 -84.79 -23.66
C PHE A 1259 16.01 -85.77 -24.83
N ILE A 1260 17.21 -86.29 -25.08
CA ILE A 1260 17.49 -87.25 -26.13
C ILE A 1260 17.67 -88.63 -25.51
N LYS A 1261 16.90 -89.61 -25.95
CA LYS A 1261 17.12 -91.03 -25.61
C LYS A 1261 18.11 -91.64 -26.60
N ASN A 1262 19.25 -92.09 -26.09
CA ASN A 1262 20.29 -92.75 -26.87
C ASN A 1262 20.09 -94.25 -27.07
#